data_AF-A0A819ACS2-F1
#
_entry.id   AF-A0A819ACS2-F1
#
_cell.length_a   1.000
_cell.length_b   1.000
_cell.length_c   1.000
_cell.angle_alpha   90.00
_cell.angle_beta   90.00
_cell.angle_gamma   90.00
#
_symmetry.space_group_name_H-M   'P 1'
#
loop_
_entity.id
_entity.type
_entity.pdbx_description
1 polymer ?
#
loop_
_entity_poly.entity_id
_entity_poly.type
_entity_poly.pdbx_seq_one_letter_code
_entity_poly.pdbx_strand_id
1 'polypeptide(L)'
;MLLNEDTHIVKNLDKDWDAAVFVKDRSNEGILEGRPSKGVAIMWNCKFTPYIKPVYFNESFIGIELLAENKKLFMLNIYMPYDDGSIDAMHKYCNSLSIIKVLIEESKANCIVLIGDFNANYGIGRLGKRLNEFLIENDLLKADSALPKDTFTYLSPGHNSTSWLDHIICSVSLNNDVTNIEVDYELCLFDHFPVIFNIKNLQFAVSADFVADIDLDKKFVYWNKMTKAEFALYKSKVYEALNVNYFCDNDIFLCNTVNCHDPEHMVALDKYLTSLTNALHLSSHPFTVNNKLVKKCIPGWNQIIKPYFENAHKEFLIWKDNGKPRSGSLLDNMKVSRSLFKNILKECRCNEESIRNERMMQSLKNKNVNKFWSSVRTAKNAKLDLPASIDNITDQRGIANKFSNMFSEVLSKADPMPNSSLNFNNLYERVPLGEILYTFKTEDIRNAIGELNPCIGPDFIHAFHLVNAPDLIHSILSKFLNSCLLHGYLPPQITDGVINPLVKNKTGNLHDSANYRPIIGSSIFLKIYEYCYLRKIEGFLSFNDRQHGFRAKYSTGTAALTLKETVGDYINRGSNVYACFVDLSKAFDNVCHNILFKKLHDAGVPVKFCRSLLYLYSNQKIKVKFKNALSESWHIKRGVRQGGILSPLLFNCYVDQIITAISKKKVGCKLGLATSNIIAYADDLVLLSPSREGLQNLLNFAYTEISKLNLSVNEGKTSCMIFNSNKNNVNGAKFHWNGKGLSVVKTIKYLGFVITDDLSNKQDMTRARNCFYNSFNGILRSFSSLDPEAFFVLFRA
;
A
#
# COMPACT_ATOMS: atom_id res chain seq x y z
N MET A 1 -37.83 5.10 -8.47
CA MET A 1 -37.90 3.75 -9.10
C MET A 1 -37.24 2.74 -8.17
N LEU A 2 -37.92 1.65 -7.83
CA LEU A 2 -37.34 0.56 -7.02
C LEU A 2 -36.64 -0.42 -7.97
N LEU A 3 -35.32 -0.56 -7.88
CA LEU A 3 -34.51 -1.34 -8.83
C LEU A 3 -33.85 -2.51 -8.11
N ASN A 4 -33.95 -3.72 -8.64
CA ASN A 4 -33.11 -4.86 -8.24
C ASN A 4 -31.71 -4.71 -8.90
N GLU A 5 -30.62 -5.21 -8.32
CA GLU A 5 -29.26 -5.11 -8.92
C GLU A 5 -29.20 -5.75 -10.33
N ASP A 6 -30.13 -6.65 -10.64
CA ASP A 6 -30.29 -7.30 -11.95
C ASP A 6 -31.39 -6.70 -12.84
N THR A 7 -31.99 -5.55 -12.49
CA THR A 7 -33.03 -4.94 -13.33
C THR A 7 -32.47 -4.49 -14.68
N HIS A 8 -33.27 -4.73 -15.72
CA HIS A 8 -32.99 -4.36 -17.11
C HIS A 8 -32.65 -2.86 -17.26
N ILE A 9 -33.09 -1.99 -16.34
CA ILE A 9 -32.81 -0.56 -16.34
C ILE A 9 -31.37 -0.24 -15.94
N VAL A 10 -30.82 -0.85 -14.88
CA VAL A 10 -29.42 -0.59 -14.46
C VAL A 10 -28.42 -1.13 -15.49
N LYS A 11 -28.74 -2.26 -16.15
CA LYS A 11 -27.91 -2.84 -17.22
C LYS A 11 -27.99 -2.10 -18.55
N ASN A 12 -29.03 -1.30 -18.77
CA ASN A 12 -29.22 -0.48 -19.97
C ASN A 12 -29.20 1.02 -19.67
N LEU A 13 -28.59 1.41 -18.54
CA LEU A 13 -28.26 2.80 -18.30
C LEU A 13 -27.35 3.29 -19.41
N ASP A 14 -27.70 4.44 -19.98
CA ASP A 14 -26.82 5.13 -20.91
C ASP A 14 -25.45 5.36 -20.22
N LYS A 15 -24.37 5.31 -20.99
CA LYS A 15 -22.98 5.44 -20.49
C LYS A 15 -22.75 6.77 -19.77
N ASP A 16 -23.60 7.75 -20.03
CA ASP A 16 -23.55 9.08 -19.42
C ASP A 16 -24.17 9.13 -18.01
N TRP A 17 -24.70 8.02 -17.48
CA TRP A 17 -25.34 7.96 -16.16
C TRP A 17 -24.73 6.90 -15.24
N ASP A 18 -24.65 7.23 -13.97
CA ASP A 18 -24.17 6.40 -12.86
C ASP A 18 -25.28 6.31 -11.79
N ALA A 19 -25.19 5.33 -10.89
CA ALA A 19 -26.26 5.07 -9.93
C ALA A 19 -25.79 4.44 -8.62
N ALA A 20 -26.48 4.79 -7.54
CA ALA A 20 -26.41 4.12 -6.25
C ALA A 20 -27.75 3.43 -5.98
N VAL A 21 -27.71 2.14 -5.67
CA VAL A 21 -28.92 1.30 -5.50
C VAL A 21 -28.78 0.50 -4.21
N PHE A 22 -29.87 0.35 -3.46
CA PHE A 22 -29.94 -0.54 -2.31
C PHE A 22 -31.12 -1.51 -2.47
N VAL A 23 -30.84 -2.81 -2.44
CA VAL A 23 -31.85 -3.87 -2.62
C VAL A 23 -31.60 -5.00 -1.65
N LYS A 24 -32.67 -5.59 -1.12
CA LYS A 24 -32.58 -6.84 -0.37
C LYS A 24 -32.63 -8.03 -1.32
N ASP A 25 -31.59 -8.87 -1.25
CA ASP A 25 -31.47 -10.14 -1.95
C ASP A 25 -32.73 -11.01 -1.71
N ARG A 26 -33.54 -11.25 -2.75
CA ARG A 26 -34.74 -12.09 -2.65
C ARG A 26 -34.47 -13.48 -3.18
N SER A 27 -34.06 -14.38 -2.29
CA SER A 27 -34.09 -15.83 -2.52
C SER A 27 -35.50 -16.39 -2.30
N ASN A 28 -36.49 -16.06 -3.13
CA ASN A 28 -37.78 -16.77 -3.12
C ASN A 28 -38.41 -16.82 -4.52
N GLU A 29 -38.42 -18.04 -5.06
CA GLU A 29 -39.13 -18.47 -6.28
C GLU A 29 -40.65 -18.54 -6.00
N GLY A 30 -41.40 -17.61 -6.58
CA GLY A 30 -42.86 -17.60 -6.67
C GLY A 30 -43.31 -16.48 -7.62
N ILE A 31 -44.44 -16.67 -8.31
CA ILE A 31 -45.05 -15.64 -9.16
C ILE A 31 -45.59 -14.55 -8.24
N LEU A 32 -45.00 -13.36 -8.31
CA LEU A 32 -45.49 -12.16 -7.63
C LEU A 32 -46.42 -11.42 -8.58
N GLU A 33 -47.71 -11.33 -8.23
CA GLU A 33 -48.57 -10.26 -8.75
C GLU A 33 -48.44 -9.04 -7.81
N GLY A 34 -48.06 -7.88 -8.35
CA GLY A 34 -47.92 -6.61 -7.61
C GLY A 34 -46.48 -6.14 -7.35
N ARG A 35 -46.34 -4.88 -6.89
CA ARG A 35 -45.07 -4.17 -6.63
C ARG A 35 -44.23 -4.95 -5.59
N PRO A 36 -42.95 -5.29 -5.85
CA PRO A 36 -42.09 -5.87 -4.83
C PRO A 36 -41.80 -4.85 -3.73
N SER A 37 -42.03 -5.21 -2.47
CA SER A 37 -41.73 -4.36 -1.32
C SER A 37 -40.23 -4.04 -1.16
N LYS A 38 -39.91 -2.74 -1.14
CA LYS A 38 -38.64 -2.10 -0.69
C LYS A 38 -37.45 -2.19 -1.66
N GLY A 39 -36.72 -1.07 -1.77
CA GLY A 39 -35.48 -0.90 -2.54
C GLY A 39 -35.34 0.48 -3.17
N VAL A 40 -34.37 1.29 -2.77
CA VAL A 40 -34.22 2.69 -3.22
C VAL A 40 -33.03 2.87 -4.17
N ALA A 41 -33.13 3.85 -5.07
CA ALA A 41 -32.07 4.18 -6.03
C ALA A 41 -31.93 5.69 -6.23
N ILE A 42 -30.70 6.16 -6.42
CA ILE A 42 -30.37 7.52 -6.88
C ILE A 42 -29.51 7.37 -8.13
N MET A 43 -29.82 8.13 -9.17
CA MET A 43 -29.11 8.12 -10.45
C MET A 43 -28.64 9.53 -10.76
N TRP A 44 -27.44 9.66 -11.34
CA TRP A 44 -26.87 10.96 -11.70
C TRP A 44 -26.07 10.86 -13.00
N ASN A 45 -25.88 11.99 -13.67
CA ASN A 45 -25.03 12.03 -14.86
C ASN A 45 -23.55 11.90 -14.45
N CYS A 46 -22.78 11.06 -15.15
CA CYS A 46 -21.37 10.74 -14.88
C CYS A 46 -20.47 11.97 -14.70
N LYS A 47 -20.81 13.11 -15.32
CA LYS A 47 -20.08 14.38 -15.12
C LYS A 47 -20.09 14.87 -13.67
N PHE A 48 -21.06 14.43 -12.86
CA PHE A 48 -21.19 14.77 -11.45
C PHE A 48 -20.58 13.75 -10.50
N THR A 49 -20.13 12.58 -10.99
CA THR A 49 -19.50 11.53 -10.17
C THR A 49 -18.35 12.03 -9.29
N PRO A 50 -17.47 12.98 -9.74
CA PRO A 50 -16.42 13.52 -8.88
C PRO A 50 -16.91 14.32 -7.67
N TYR A 51 -18.16 14.77 -7.67
CA TYR A 51 -18.74 15.62 -6.63
C TYR A 51 -19.73 14.86 -5.73
N ILE A 52 -20.12 13.65 -6.12
CA ILE A 52 -21.15 12.84 -5.45
C ILE A 52 -20.50 11.72 -4.64
N LYS A 53 -20.82 11.68 -3.35
CA LYS A 53 -20.50 10.56 -2.46
C LYS A 53 -21.80 9.85 -2.06
N PRO A 54 -22.07 8.63 -2.57
CA PRO A 54 -23.26 7.89 -2.16
C PRO A 54 -23.13 7.38 -0.72
N VAL A 55 -24.21 7.51 0.05
CA VAL A 55 -24.32 7.06 1.43
C VAL A 55 -25.45 6.03 1.51
N TYR A 56 -25.09 4.80 1.89
CA TYR A 56 -26.00 3.66 1.92
C TYR A 56 -26.47 3.41 3.35
N PHE A 57 -27.78 3.46 3.59
CA PHE A 57 -28.34 3.22 4.91
C PHE A 57 -29.08 1.88 4.96
N ASN A 58 -30.20 1.75 4.24
CA ASN A 58 -30.99 0.54 4.21
C ASN A 58 -31.92 0.50 2.97
N GLU A 59 -32.82 -0.47 2.93
CA GLU A 59 -33.80 -0.70 1.86
C GLU A 59 -34.87 0.40 1.71
N SER A 60 -34.92 1.34 2.65
CA SER A 60 -35.83 2.49 2.68
C SER A 60 -35.14 3.84 2.49
N PHE A 61 -33.82 3.94 2.74
CA PHE A 61 -33.09 5.21 2.67
C PHE A 61 -31.73 5.03 2.00
N ILE A 62 -31.47 5.89 1.01
CA ILE A 62 -30.16 6.04 0.36
C ILE A 62 -29.93 7.52 0.12
N GLY A 63 -28.72 8.00 0.38
CA GLY A 63 -28.40 9.42 0.23
C GLY A 63 -27.20 9.65 -0.66
N ILE A 64 -26.97 10.92 -1.00
CA ILE A 64 -25.75 11.41 -1.62
C ILE A 64 -25.28 12.67 -0.88
N GLU A 65 -23.98 12.77 -0.65
CA GLU A 65 -23.32 13.99 -0.20
C GLU A 65 -22.67 14.69 -1.40
N LEU A 66 -22.88 16.00 -1.49
CA LEU A 66 -22.37 16.89 -2.54
C LEU A 66 -21.58 18.03 -1.87
N LEU A 67 -20.34 18.25 -2.31
CA LEU A 67 -19.49 19.35 -1.86
C LEU A 67 -19.46 20.47 -2.91
N ALA A 68 -20.04 21.62 -2.57
CA ALA A 68 -19.99 22.87 -3.31
C ALA A 68 -19.09 23.88 -2.57
N GLU A 69 -18.54 24.89 -3.25
CA GLU A 69 -17.40 25.71 -2.75
C GLU A 69 -17.56 26.25 -1.31
N ASN A 70 -18.80 26.46 -0.86
CA ASN A 70 -19.14 26.89 0.50
C ASN A 70 -20.35 26.17 1.14
N LYS A 71 -20.86 25.11 0.52
CA LYS A 71 -22.09 24.40 0.96
C LYS A 71 -21.88 22.88 0.87
N LYS A 72 -22.17 22.17 1.96
CA LYS A 72 -22.28 20.71 1.95
C LYS A 72 -23.76 20.37 1.82
N LEU A 73 -24.15 19.81 0.68
CA LEU A 73 -25.51 19.38 0.39
C LEU A 73 -25.65 17.88 0.67
N PHE A 74 -26.64 17.51 1.46
CA PHE A 74 -27.03 16.13 1.69
C PHE A 74 -28.42 15.89 1.11
N MET A 75 -28.52 15.01 0.12
CA MET A 75 -29.80 14.61 -0.48
C MET A 75 -30.13 13.18 -0.06
N LEU A 76 -31.34 12.95 0.44
CA LEU A 76 -31.81 11.64 0.87
C LEU A 76 -33.03 11.20 0.06
N ASN A 77 -32.94 10.05 -0.61
CA ASN A 77 -34.07 9.38 -1.21
C ASN A 77 -34.74 8.45 -0.19
N ILE A 78 -36.05 8.60 -0.03
CA ILE A 78 -36.84 8.07 1.08
C ILE A 78 -37.97 7.17 0.57
N TYR A 79 -38.17 6.05 1.26
CA TYR A 79 -39.34 5.18 1.12
C TYR A 79 -39.89 4.83 2.51
N MET A 80 -40.95 5.54 2.92
CA MET A 80 -41.57 5.41 4.23
C MET A 80 -42.58 4.25 4.29
N PRO A 81 -42.85 3.68 5.49
CA PRO A 81 -43.94 2.73 5.68
C PRO A 81 -45.32 3.35 5.39
N TYR A 82 -46.24 2.57 4.80
CA TYR A 82 -47.62 3.00 4.57
C TYR A 82 -48.52 2.79 5.79
N ASP A 83 -49.64 3.50 5.81
CA ASP A 83 -50.62 3.40 6.88
C ASP A 83 -51.62 2.25 6.65
N ASP A 84 -51.58 1.23 7.50
CA ASP A 84 -52.58 0.14 7.52
C ASP A 84 -53.60 0.26 8.68
N GLY A 85 -53.61 1.40 9.39
CA GLY A 85 -54.47 1.64 10.54
C GLY A 85 -53.94 1.05 11.87
N SER A 86 -52.92 0.18 11.86
CA SER A 86 -52.36 -0.44 13.06
C SER A 86 -51.47 0.52 13.88
N ILE A 87 -51.34 0.27 15.19
CA ILE A 87 -50.38 1.00 16.03
C ILE A 87 -48.93 0.70 15.57
N ASP A 88 -48.68 -0.51 15.07
CA ASP A 88 -47.37 -0.94 14.58
C ASP A 88 -46.92 -0.14 13.35
N ALA A 89 -47.83 0.18 12.41
CA ALA A 89 -47.52 1.07 11.29
C ALA A 89 -47.09 2.47 11.76
N MET A 90 -47.77 3.03 12.77
CA MET A 90 -47.39 4.31 13.37
C MET A 90 -46.01 4.24 14.05
N HIS A 91 -45.73 3.16 14.78
CA HIS A 91 -44.41 2.95 15.40
C HIS A 91 -43.30 2.82 14.35
N LYS A 92 -43.53 2.07 13.27
CA LYS A 92 -42.57 1.94 12.15
C LYS A 92 -42.33 3.27 11.46
N TYR A 93 -43.37 4.08 11.29
CA TYR A 93 -43.27 5.41 10.70
C TYR A 93 -42.48 6.36 11.60
N CYS A 94 -42.79 6.42 12.90
CA CYS A 94 -42.02 7.22 13.86
C CYS A 94 -40.55 6.79 13.95
N ASN A 95 -40.27 5.48 13.95
CA ASN A 95 -38.90 4.97 13.94
C ASN A 95 -38.14 5.40 12.68
N SER A 96 -38.82 5.40 11.52
CA SER A 96 -38.26 5.87 10.26
C SER A 96 -37.90 7.36 10.30
N LEU A 97 -38.76 8.19 10.89
CA LEU A 97 -38.48 9.61 11.11
C LEU A 97 -37.30 9.83 12.08
N SER A 98 -37.22 9.06 13.16
CA SER A 98 -36.07 9.11 14.08
C SER A 98 -34.75 8.74 13.40
N ILE A 99 -34.77 7.76 12.50
CA ILE A 99 -33.60 7.41 11.68
C ILE A 99 -33.22 8.60 10.79
N ILE A 100 -34.17 9.17 10.05
CA ILE A 100 -33.91 10.33 9.17
C ILE A 100 -33.27 11.48 9.95
N LYS A 101 -33.74 11.77 11.17
CA LYS A 101 -33.14 12.78 12.05
C LYS A 101 -31.67 12.50 12.34
N VAL A 102 -31.34 11.27 12.76
CA VAL A 102 -29.95 10.86 13.02
C VAL A 102 -29.09 11.02 11.75
N LEU A 103 -29.63 10.64 10.58
CA LEU A 103 -28.91 10.78 9.31
C LEU A 103 -28.60 12.24 8.95
N ILE A 104 -29.56 13.13 9.22
CA ILE A 104 -29.38 14.57 9.03
C ILE A 104 -28.27 15.09 9.95
N GLU A 105 -28.32 14.75 11.24
CA GLU A 105 -27.33 15.18 12.24
C GLU A 105 -25.92 14.65 11.93
N GLU A 106 -25.79 13.38 11.52
CA GLU A 106 -24.50 12.77 11.15
C GLU A 106 -23.89 13.37 9.89
N SER A 107 -24.72 13.81 8.93
CA SER A 107 -24.23 14.38 7.67
C SER A 107 -23.42 15.68 7.87
N LYS A 108 -23.67 16.43 8.96
CA LYS A 108 -23.12 17.77 9.20
C LYS A 108 -23.29 18.73 8.00
N ALA A 109 -24.28 18.46 7.15
CA ALA A 109 -24.57 19.26 5.97
C ALA A 109 -25.32 20.53 6.36
N ASN A 110 -25.01 21.65 5.73
CA ASN A 110 -25.73 22.92 5.94
C ASN A 110 -26.91 23.10 4.96
N CYS A 111 -27.02 22.21 3.97
CA CYS A 111 -28.08 22.17 2.98
C CYS A 111 -28.63 20.73 2.94
N ILE A 112 -29.92 20.55 3.20
CA ILE A 112 -30.56 19.22 3.26
C ILE A 112 -31.72 19.18 2.28
N VAL A 113 -31.82 18.10 1.51
CA VAL A 113 -32.98 17.81 0.66
C VAL A 113 -33.44 16.37 0.90
N LEU A 114 -34.69 16.19 1.29
CA LEU A 114 -35.33 14.90 1.45
C LEU A 114 -36.37 14.75 0.33
N ILE A 115 -36.32 13.65 -0.40
CA ILE A 115 -37.20 13.39 -1.53
C ILE A 115 -37.60 11.93 -1.56
N GLY A 116 -38.81 11.64 -2.03
CA GLY A 116 -39.26 10.28 -2.27
C GLY A 116 -40.68 10.04 -1.79
N ASP A 117 -41.01 8.78 -1.57
CA ASP A 117 -42.34 8.33 -1.19
C ASP A 117 -42.47 8.35 0.35
N PHE A 118 -43.18 9.35 0.86
CA PHE A 118 -43.45 9.49 2.28
C PHE A 118 -44.67 8.70 2.73
N ASN A 119 -45.46 8.12 1.81
CA ASN A 119 -46.70 7.41 2.11
C ASN A 119 -47.66 8.17 3.05
N ALA A 120 -47.57 9.50 3.05
CA ALA A 120 -48.34 10.37 3.93
C ALA A 120 -48.62 11.69 3.21
N ASN A 121 -49.87 12.08 3.14
CA ASN A 121 -50.24 13.41 2.65
C ASN A 121 -50.10 14.43 3.78
N TYR A 122 -49.26 15.43 3.57
CA TYR A 122 -48.95 16.46 4.55
C TYR A 122 -50.19 17.06 5.25
N GLY A 123 -50.22 16.97 6.60
CA GLY A 123 -51.31 17.51 7.42
C GLY A 123 -52.62 16.71 7.39
N ILE A 124 -52.73 15.69 6.54
CA ILE A 124 -53.93 14.84 6.37
C ILE A 124 -53.65 13.45 6.94
N GLY A 125 -54.60 12.92 7.71
CA GLY A 125 -54.43 11.64 8.41
C GLY A 125 -53.38 11.69 9.53
N ARG A 126 -53.16 10.56 10.19
CA ARG A 126 -52.26 10.47 11.36
C ARG A 126 -50.78 10.55 10.99
N LEU A 127 -50.37 9.92 9.89
CA LEU A 127 -48.98 9.97 9.42
C LEU A 127 -48.62 11.37 8.91
N GLY A 128 -49.54 12.02 8.18
CA GLY A 128 -49.36 13.38 7.67
C GLY A 128 -49.22 14.42 8.77
N LYS A 129 -49.97 14.28 9.87
CA LYS A 129 -49.81 15.13 11.07
C LYS A 129 -48.45 14.93 11.74
N ARG A 130 -48.01 13.67 11.91
CA ARG A 130 -46.70 13.38 12.51
C ARG A 130 -45.53 13.83 11.65
N LEU A 131 -45.65 13.70 10.32
CA LEU A 131 -44.68 14.26 9.38
C LEU A 131 -44.58 15.78 9.54
N ASN A 132 -45.71 16.48 9.67
CA ASN A 132 -45.71 17.93 9.89
C ASN A 132 -44.99 18.32 11.20
N GLU A 133 -45.29 17.65 12.31
CA GLU A 133 -44.57 17.86 13.58
C GLU A 133 -43.07 17.66 13.42
N PHE A 134 -42.65 16.58 12.74
CA PHE A 134 -41.24 16.31 12.48
C PHE A 134 -40.54 17.41 11.69
N LEU A 135 -41.20 18.02 10.70
CA LEU A 135 -40.60 19.11 9.94
C LEU A 135 -40.38 20.36 10.80
N ILE A 136 -41.36 20.70 11.63
CA ILE A 136 -41.29 21.83 12.56
C ILE A 136 -40.19 21.59 13.61
N GLU A 137 -40.08 20.37 14.14
CA GLU A 137 -39.08 19.98 15.15
C GLU A 137 -37.62 20.04 14.64
N ASN A 138 -37.39 20.02 13.32
CA ASN A 138 -36.05 19.90 12.72
C ASN A 138 -35.73 21.02 11.71
N ASP A 139 -36.44 22.14 11.75
CA ASP A 139 -36.24 23.30 10.85
C ASP A 139 -36.24 22.93 9.35
N LEU A 140 -37.18 22.07 8.96
CA LEU A 140 -37.37 21.64 7.57
C LEU A 140 -38.65 22.27 6.99
N LEU A 141 -38.61 22.57 5.69
CA LEU A 141 -39.70 23.19 4.94
C LEU A 141 -40.19 22.25 3.84
N LYS A 142 -41.50 22.24 3.64
CA LYS A 142 -42.15 21.58 2.50
C LYS A 142 -41.97 22.44 1.24
N ALA A 143 -41.04 22.06 0.36
CA ALA A 143 -40.71 22.83 -0.84
C ALA A 143 -41.81 22.77 -1.91
N ASP A 144 -42.49 21.62 -2.01
CA ASP A 144 -43.61 21.37 -2.94
C ASP A 144 -44.92 22.04 -2.51
N SER A 145 -44.92 22.89 -1.47
CA SER A 145 -46.09 23.69 -1.04
C SER A 145 -46.58 24.70 -2.09
N ALA A 146 -45.75 25.03 -3.08
CA ALA A 146 -46.11 25.90 -4.19
C ALA A 146 -47.00 25.24 -5.27
N LEU A 147 -47.17 23.91 -5.23
CA LEU A 147 -48.00 23.19 -6.19
C LEU A 147 -49.51 23.41 -5.93
N PRO A 148 -50.36 23.34 -6.98
CA PRO A 148 -51.82 23.47 -6.84
C PRO A 148 -52.43 22.49 -5.81
N LYS A 149 -53.52 22.87 -5.13
CA LYS A 149 -54.14 22.06 -4.07
C LYS A 149 -54.73 20.73 -4.56
N ASP A 150 -55.03 20.65 -5.85
CA ASP A 150 -55.54 19.46 -6.55
C ASP A 150 -54.42 18.55 -7.08
N THR A 151 -53.15 18.87 -6.78
CA THR A 151 -52.00 18.04 -7.14
C THR A 151 -52.07 16.67 -6.46
N PHE A 152 -51.74 15.64 -7.22
CA PHE A 152 -51.52 14.28 -6.72
C PHE A 152 -50.27 13.68 -7.35
N THR A 153 -49.56 12.84 -6.60
CA THR A 153 -48.36 12.13 -7.07
C THR A 153 -48.59 10.63 -7.14
N TYR A 154 -49.72 10.15 -6.61
CA TYR A 154 -50.12 8.75 -6.57
C TYR A 154 -51.57 8.58 -7.06
N LEU A 155 -51.79 7.55 -7.88
CA LEU A 155 -53.10 7.09 -8.31
C LEU A 155 -53.29 5.63 -7.87
N SER A 156 -54.29 5.39 -7.02
CA SER A 156 -54.66 4.04 -6.58
C SER A 156 -55.53 3.34 -7.63
N PRO A 157 -55.04 2.29 -8.32
CA PRO A 157 -55.83 1.62 -9.36
C PRO A 157 -57.04 0.87 -8.81
N GLY A 158 -56.94 0.34 -7.58
CA GLY A 158 -58.00 -0.45 -6.94
C GLY A 158 -59.11 0.38 -6.30
N HIS A 159 -58.82 1.62 -5.93
CA HIS A 159 -59.77 2.51 -5.23
C HIS A 159 -60.18 3.73 -6.06
N ASN A 160 -59.64 3.88 -7.28
CA ASN A 160 -59.85 5.02 -8.18
C ASN A 160 -59.74 6.37 -7.44
N SER A 161 -58.74 6.49 -6.60
CA SER A 161 -58.49 7.65 -5.75
C SER A 161 -57.07 8.15 -5.94
N THR A 162 -56.87 9.44 -5.76
CA THR A 162 -55.57 10.10 -5.88
C THR A 162 -55.07 10.56 -4.52
N SER A 163 -53.75 10.59 -4.35
CA SER A 163 -53.11 11.09 -3.14
C SER A 163 -51.80 11.77 -3.47
N TRP A 164 -51.41 12.73 -2.64
CA TRP A 164 -50.10 13.38 -2.71
C TRP A 164 -49.21 12.74 -1.65
N LEU A 165 -48.42 11.75 -2.05
CA LEU A 165 -47.61 10.92 -1.15
C LEU A 165 -46.10 11.18 -1.32
N ASP A 166 -45.69 11.70 -2.47
CA ASP A 166 -44.31 12.02 -2.80
C ASP A 166 -44.05 13.50 -2.52
N HIS A 167 -43.06 13.78 -1.67
CA HIS A 167 -42.78 15.13 -1.20
C HIS A 167 -41.33 15.53 -1.44
N ILE A 168 -41.13 16.85 -1.61
CA ILE A 168 -39.81 17.47 -1.62
C ILE A 168 -39.71 18.35 -0.38
N ILE A 169 -38.78 18.02 0.49
CA ILE A 169 -38.57 18.70 1.76
C ILE A 169 -37.13 19.22 1.78
N CYS A 170 -36.92 20.47 2.19
CA CYS A 170 -35.59 21.06 2.21
C CYS A 170 -35.32 21.83 3.51
N SER A 171 -34.05 22.07 3.82
CA SER A 171 -33.66 22.97 4.90
C SER A 171 -34.05 24.42 4.58
N VAL A 172 -34.26 25.24 5.62
CA VAL A 172 -34.56 26.68 5.45
C VAL A 172 -33.55 27.41 4.56
N SER A 173 -32.28 26.99 4.60
CA SER A 173 -31.19 27.52 3.77
C SER A 173 -31.38 27.35 2.26
N LEU A 174 -32.26 26.44 1.81
CA LEU A 174 -32.54 26.14 0.41
C LEU A 174 -33.91 26.62 -0.07
N ASN A 175 -34.71 27.26 0.79
CA ASN A 175 -36.11 27.60 0.49
C ASN A 175 -36.32 28.37 -0.83
N ASN A 176 -35.40 29.30 -1.13
CA ASN A 176 -35.46 30.10 -2.37
C ASN A 176 -34.65 29.47 -3.53
N ASP A 177 -33.85 28.45 -3.25
CA ASP A 177 -32.98 27.79 -4.23
C ASP A 177 -33.72 26.64 -4.93
N VAL A 178 -34.66 25.96 -4.26
CA VAL A 178 -35.53 24.93 -4.85
C VAL A 178 -36.69 25.59 -5.60
N THR A 179 -36.73 25.42 -6.92
CA THR A 179 -37.69 26.10 -7.81
C THR A 179 -38.17 25.18 -8.93
N ASN A 180 -39.19 25.62 -9.68
CA ASN A 180 -39.78 24.88 -10.81
C ASN A 180 -40.20 23.45 -10.44
N ILE A 181 -40.92 23.30 -9.34
CA ILE A 181 -41.47 22.00 -8.96
C ILE A 181 -42.68 21.72 -9.84
N GLU A 182 -42.71 20.58 -10.52
CA GLU A 182 -43.82 20.13 -11.35
C GLU A 182 -44.01 18.61 -11.24
N VAL A 183 -45.23 18.14 -11.50
CA VAL A 183 -45.54 16.70 -11.59
C VAL A 183 -45.77 16.37 -13.05
N ASP A 184 -44.99 15.42 -13.58
CA ASP A 184 -45.12 14.98 -14.96
C ASP A 184 -46.21 13.90 -15.06
N TYR A 185 -47.41 14.33 -15.44
CA TYR A 185 -48.55 13.43 -15.65
C TYR A 185 -48.52 12.70 -17.00
N GLU A 186 -47.67 13.11 -17.94
CA GLU A 186 -47.55 12.47 -19.26
C GLU A 186 -46.78 11.15 -19.16
N LEU A 187 -45.89 11.02 -18.17
CA LEU A 187 -45.04 9.85 -17.96
C LEU A 187 -45.72 8.78 -17.07
N CYS A 188 -46.81 8.19 -17.56
CA CYS A 188 -47.64 7.25 -16.78
C CYS A 188 -47.14 5.78 -16.84
N LEU A 189 -45.92 5.52 -16.32
CA LEU A 189 -45.34 4.17 -16.31
C LEU A 189 -45.77 3.33 -15.09
N PHE A 190 -46.21 3.97 -14.00
CA PHE A 190 -46.57 3.34 -12.73
C PHE A 190 -47.70 4.09 -12.02
N ASP A 191 -48.09 3.58 -10.85
CA ASP A 191 -49.05 4.17 -9.92
C ASP A 191 -48.59 5.47 -9.24
N HIS A 192 -47.31 5.87 -9.42
CA HIS A 192 -46.78 7.17 -9.01
C HIS A 192 -46.29 7.97 -10.21
N PHE A 193 -46.48 9.30 -10.15
CA PHE A 193 -46.03 10.25 -11.15
C PHE A 193 -44.68 10.88 -10.75
N PRO A 194 -43.74 11.07 -11.70
CA PRO A 194 -42.47 11.73 -11.42
C PRO A 194 -42.67 13.18 -10.97
N VAL A 195 -41.90 13.58 -9.95
CA VAL A 195 -41.79 14.97 -9.52
C VAL A 195 -40.45 15.55 -9.98
N ILE A 196 -40.49 16.66 -10.69
CA ILE A 196 -39.33 17.34 -11.28
C ILE A 196 -39.12 18.65 -10.53
N PHE A 197 -37.86 19.04 -10.31
CA PHE A 197 -37.52 20.31 -9.66
C PHE A 197 -36.09 20.75 -10.02
N ASN A 198 -35.81 22.03 -9.82
CA ASN A 198 -34.49 22.62 -10.00
C ASN A 198 -33.93 23.14 -8.66
N ILE A 199 -32.61 23.01 -8.47
CA ILE A 199 -31.90 23.69 -7.39
C ILE A 199 -30.93 24.72 -8.00
N LYS A 200 -31.12 26.00 -7.69
CA LYS A 200 -30.28 27.10 -8.18
C LYS A 200 -29.03 27.28 -7.29
N ASN A 201 -28.02 27.98 -7.81
CA ASN A 201 -26.81 28.42 -7.08
C ASN A 201 -25.92 27.30 -6.49
N LEU A 202 -25.87 26.13 -7.14
CA LEU A 202 -24.88 25.09 -6.84
C LEU A 202 -23.64 25.25 -7.74
N GLN A 203 -22.56 25.83 -7.20
CA GLN A 203 -21.24 25.82 -7.84
C GLN A 203 -20.36 24.75 -7.19
N PHE A 204 -19.92 23.78 -7.98
CA PHE A 204 -19.14 22.64 -7.52
C PHE A 204 -17.64 22.94 -7.57
N ALA A 205 -16.98 23.07 -6.41
CA ALA A 205 -15.52 23.06 -6.34
C ALA A 205 -15.03 21.62 -6.13
N VAL A 206 -13.96 21.26 -6.82
CA VAL A 206 -13.17 20.08 -6.49
C VAL A 206 -12.39 20.39 -5.20
N SER A 207 -12.99 20.09 -4.05
CA SER A 207 -12.26 20.10 -2.78
C SER A 207 -11.20 18.99 -2.78
N ALA A 208 -9.99 19.34 -2.30
CA ALA A 208 -8.88 18.42 -2.06
C ALA A 208 -9.19 17.34 -0.99
N ASP A 209 -10.31 17.45 -0.28
CA ASP A 209 -10.69 16.55 0.83
C ASP A 209 -11.24 15.19 0.36
N PHE A 210 -11.46 14.99 -0.95
CA PHE A 210 -12.00 13.72 -1.48
C PHE A 210 -11.11 12.50 -1.22
N VAL A 211 -9.83 12.69 -0.90
CA VAL A 211 -8.89 11.60 -0.56
C VAL A 211 -9.13 11.06 0.85
N ALA A 212 -9.69 11.86 1.77
CA ALA A 212 -9.81 11.47 3.17
C ALA A 212 -10.85 10.36 3.42
N ASP A 213 -11.86 10.23 2.55
CA ASP A 213 -13.01 9.33 2.72
C ASP A 213 -13.06 8.16 1.72
N ILE A 214 -12.03 7.99 0.87
CA ILE A 214 -11.85 6.69 0.23
C ILE A 214 -11.48 5.73 1.36
N ASP A 215 -12.36 4.79 1.67
CA ASP A 215 -12.07 3.65 2.55
C ASP A 215 -11.04 2.75 1.83
N LEU A 216 -9.80 3.25 1.79
CA LEU A 216 -8.66 2.70 1.08
C LEU A 216 -8.27 1.32 1.63
N ASP A 217 -8.69 1.02 2.85
CA ASP A 217 -8.58 -0.31 3.47
C ASP A 217 -9.54 -1.35 2.85
N LYS A 218 -10.53 -0.95 2.02
CA LYS A 218 -11.55 -1.87 1.48
C LYS A 218 -11.62 -1.98 -0.04
N LYS A 219 -10.86 -1.20 -0.82
CA LYS A 219 -10.97 -1.16 -2.29
C LYS A 219 -9.63 -1.38 -2.99
N PHE A 220 -9.10 -2.60 -2.94
CA PHE A 220 -7.87 -2.98 -3.65
C PHE A 220 -8.18 -3.46 -5.08
N VAL A 221 -7.36 -3.03 -6.05
CA VAL A 221 -7.44 -3.52 -7.45
C VAL A 221 -6.61 -4.79 -7.59
N TYR A 222 -7.25 -5.88 -8.02
CA TYR A 222 -6.54 -7.12 -8.34
C TYR A 222 -5.96 -7.07 -9.75
N TRP A 223 -4.86 -6.33 -9.91
CA TRP A 223 -4.16 -6.15 -11.19
C TRP A 223 -3.84 -7.45 -11.92
N ASN A 224 -3.55 -8.52 -11.18
CA ASN A 224 -3.24 -9.84 -11.73
C ASN A 224 -4.46 -10.60 -12.30
N LYS A 225 -5.68 -10.10 -12.07
CA LYS A 225 -6.93 -10.68 -12.56
C LYS A 225 -7.57 -9.86 -13.68
N MET A 226 -7.04 -8.68 -13.98
CA MET A 226 -7.56 -7.83 -15.04
C MET A 226 -7.35 -8.47 -16.42
N THR A 227 -8.38 -8.39 -17.25
CA THR A 227 -8.38 -8.75 -18.66
C THR A 227 -7.70 -7.68 -19.49
N LYS A 228 -7.29 -8.04 -20.72
CA LYS A 228 -6.71 -7.06 -21.67
C LYS A 228 -7.64 -5.88 -21.95
N ALA A 229 -8.96 -6.13 -22.00
CA ALA A 229 -9.96 -5.09 -22.22
C ALA A 229 -10.05 -4.14 -21.01
N GLU A 230 -10.01 -4.66 -19.78
CA GLU A 230 -10.00 -3.84 -18.56
C GLU A 230 -8.72 -3.00 -18.45
N PHE A 231 -7.56 -3.52 -18.87
CA PHE A 231 -6.33 -2.73 -18.96
C PHE A 231 -6.44 -1.59 -19.98
N ALA A 232 -7.01 -1.86 -21.16
CA ALA A 232 -7.23 -0.83 -22.18
C ALA A 232 -8.21 0.26 -21.67
N LEU A 233 -9.28 -0.14 -20.99
CA LEU A 233 -10.24 0.77 -20.38
C LEU A 233 -9.60 1.62 -19.27
N TYR A 234 -8.79 1.00 -18.40
CA TYR A 234 -8.02 1.74 -17.39
C TYR A 234 -7.14 2.80 -18.04
N LYS A 235 -6.40 2.43 -19.10
CA LYS A 235 -5.51 3.34 -19.83
C LYS A 235 -6.28 4.52 -20.44
N SER A 236 -7.46 4.28 -21.02
CA SER A 236 -8.34 5.33 -21.56
C SER A 236 -8.83 6.27 -20.47
N LYS A 237 -9.34 5.73 -19.36
CA LYS A 237 -9.82 6.54 -18.22
C LYS A 237 -8.72 7.41 -17.62
N VAL A 238 -7.52 6.87 -17.46
CA VAL A 238 -6.37 7.67 -17.00
C VAL A 238 -6.03 8.74 -18.02
N TYR A 239 -6.02 8.42 -19.32
CA TYR A 239 -5.74 9.42 -20.35
C TYR A 239 -6.76 10.57 -20.32
N GLU A 240 -8.05 10.25 -20.28
CA GLU A 240 -9.14 11.24 -20.16
C GLU A 240 -8.99 12.09 -18.90
N ALA A 241 -8.75 11.47 -17.74
CA ALA A 241 -8.58 12.17 -16.47
C ALA A 241 -7.35 13.11 -16.47
N LEU A 242 -6.29 12.73 -17.17
CA LEU A 242 -5.07 13.55 -17.31
C LEU A 242 -5.17 14.60 -18.43
N ASN A 243 -6.09 14.46 -19.37
CA ASN A 243 -6.27 15.35 -20.52
C ASN A 243 -7.36 16.42 -20.28
N VAL A 244 -8.02 16.41 -19.12
CA VAL A 244 -8.78 17.58 -18.64
C VAL A 244 -7.79 18.73 -18.45
N ASN A 245 -8.14 19.96 -18.90
CA ASN A 245 -7.31 21.18 -18.94
C ASN A 245 -6.49 21.51 -17.66
N TYR A 246 -6.75 20.82 -16.55
CA TYR A 246 -6.05 20.89 -15.26
C TYR A 246 -4.53 20.65 -15.31
N PHE A 247 -4.03 19.80 -16.21
CA PHE A 247 -2.59 19.46 -16.26
C PHE A 247 -1.79 20.29 -17.27
N CYS A 248 -2.47 21.13 -18.05
CA CYS A 248 -1.90 21.91 -19.15
C CYS A 248 -1.63 23.38 -18.78
N ASP A 249 -2.44 23.97 -17.89
CA ASP A 249 -2.35 25.38 -17.48
C ASP A 249 -2.01 25.50 -15.98
N ASN A 250 -0.73 25.39 -15.63
CA ASN A 250 -0.25 25.62 -14.28
C ASN A 250 1.02 26.48 -14.32
N ASP A 251 0.93 27.71 -13.82
CA ASP A 251 2.02 28.71 -13.79
C ASP A 251 3.29 28.21 -13.08
N ILE A 252 3.14 27.20 -12.21
CA ILE A 252 4.24 26.53 -11.49
C ILE A 252 5.33 26.01 -12.44
N PHE A 253 4.96 25.59 -13.65
CA PHE A 253 5.90 25.06 -14.64
C PHE A 253 6.59 26.15 -15.45
N LEU A 254 6.09 27.39 -15.38
CA LEU A 254 6.73 28.57 -15.97
C LEU A 254 7.77 29.18 -15.03
N CYS A 255 7.69 28.87 -13.72
CA CYS A 255 8.71 29.25 -12.76
C CYS A 255 10.06 28.62 -13.10
N ASN A 256 11.03 29.47 -13.44
CA ASN A 256 12.43 29.10 -13.67
C ASN A 256 13.35 29.51 -12.50
N THR A 257 12.77 30.03 -11.41
CA THR A 257 13.52 30.49 -10.24
C THR A 257 14.01 29.29 -9.44
N VAL A 258 15.33 29.15 -9.37
CA VAL A 258 15.97 28.11 -8.58
C VAL A 258 15.79 28.42 -7.09
N ASN A 259 15.38 27.43 -6.31
CA ASN A 259 15.05 27.63 -4.88
C ASN A 259 13.93 28.64 -4.65
N CYS A 260 12.89 28.62 -5.50
CA CYS A 260 11.76 29.52 -5.30
C CYS A 260 11.05 29.19 -3.98
N HIS A 261 10.92 30.20 -3.11
CA HIS A 261 10.26 30.11 -1.81
C HIS A 261 8.83 30.63 -1.84
N ASP A 262 8.26 30.82 -3.04
CA ASP A 262 6.88 31.27 -3.20
C ASP A 262 5.91 30.21 -2.62
N PRO A 263 5.13 30.56 -1.58
CA PRO A 263 4.14 29.64 -1.01
C PRO A 263 3.10 29.17 -2.03
N GLU A 264 2.74 30.00 -3.02
CA GLU A 264 1.75 29.65 -4.04
C GLU A 264 2.25 28.52 -4.93
N HIS A 265 3.54 28.53 -5.31
CA HIS A 265 4.15 27.44 -6.06
C HIS A 265 4.20 26.13 -5.26
N MET A 266 4.49 26.18 -3.96
CA MET A 266 4.50 24.99 -3.11
C MET A 266 3.10 24.38 -2.99
N VAL A 267 2.09 25.22 -2.73
CA VAL A 267 0.68 24.79 -2.68
C VAL A 267 0.24 24.22 -4.03
N ALA A 268 0.69 24.79 -5.14
CA ALA A 268 0.35 24.31 -6.46
C ALA A 268 1.04 22.98 -6.81
N LEU A 269 2.29 22.74 -6.35
CA LEU A 269 2.94 21.43 -6.43
C LEU A 269 2.18 20.36 -5.63
N ASP A 270 1.72 20.69 -4.42
CA ASP A 270 0.92 19.78 -3.58
C ASP A 270 -0.43 19.44 -4.25
N LYS A 271 -1.11 20.46 -4.79
CA LYS A 271 -2.36 20.28 -5.55
C LYS A 271 -2.14 19.43 -6.78
N TYR A 272 -1.05 19.65 -7.53
CA TYR A 272 -0.74 18.88 -8.73
C TYR A 272 -0.60 17.38 -8.43
N LEU A 273 0.15 17.02 -7.39
CA LEU A 273 0.30 15.63 -6.97
C LEU A 273 -1.02 15.02 -6.48
N THR A 274 -1.82 15.79 -5.76
CA THR A 274 -3.14 15.36 -5.30
C THR A 274 -4.06 15.07 -6.48
N SER A 275 -4.11 15.95 -7.48
CA SER A 275 -4.87 15.73 -8.71
C SER A 275 -4.39 14.50 -9.48
N LEU A 276 -3.07 14.30 -9.58
CA LEU A 276 -2.50 13.11 -10.22
C LEU A 276 -2.90 11.81 -9.50
N THR A 277 -2.80 11.81 -8.18
CA THR A 277 -3.17 10.67 -7.32
C THR A 277 -4.68 10.36 -7.45
N ASN A 278 -5.52 11.39 -7.47
CA ASN A 278 -6.96 11.27 -7.68
C ASN A 278 -7.29 10.71 -9.06
N ALA A 279 -6.64 11.20 -10.12
CA ALA A 279 -6.84 10.68 -11.47
C ALA A 279 -6.54 9.17 -11.55
N LEU A 280 -5.47 8.71 -10.89
CA LEU A 280 -5.11 7.29 -10.85
C LEU A 280 -6.12 6.45 -10.06
N HIS A 281 -6.57 6.92 -8.90
CA HIS A 281 -7.55 6.22 -8.05
C HIS A 281 -8.94 6.17 -8.68
N LEU A 282 -9.44 7.30 -9.21
CA LEU A 282 -10.74 7.36 -9.89
C LEU A 282 -10.76 6.46 -11.13
N SER A 283 -9.68 6.46 -11.91
CA SER A 283 -9.56 5.61 -13.08
C SER A 283 -9.50 4.12 -12.73
N SER A 284 -8.95 3.77 -11.57
CA SER A 284 -8.82 2.38 -11.11
C SER A 284 -10.06 1.89 -10.33
N HIS A 285 -10.90 2.80 -9.84
CA HIS A 285 -12.11 2.53 -9.06
C HIS A 285 -13.02 1.43 -9.63
N PRO A 286 -13.34 1.42 -10.94
CA PRO A 286 -14.23 0.41 -11.53
C PRO A 286 -13.71 -1.02 -11.42
N PHE A 287 -12.40 -1.18 -11.17
CA PHE A 287 -11.72 -2.47 -11.07
C PHE A 287 -11.44 -2.87 -9.62
N THR A 288 -11.92 -2.08 -8.66
CA THR A 288 -11.80 -2.39 -7.23
C THR A 288 -12.76 -3.52 -6.87
N VAL A 289 -12.26 -4.49 -6.11
CA VAL A 289 -13.10 -5.59 -5.64
C VAL A 289 -13.64 -5.20 -4.28
N ASN A 290 -14.95 -4.97 -4.18
CA ASN A 290 -15.62 -4.99 -2.88
C ASN A 290 -15.31 -6.33 -2.22
N ASN A 291 -14.96 -6.33 -0.93
CA ASN A 291 -14.71 -7.52 -0.10
C ASN A 291 -15.93 -8.47 -0.10
N LYS A 292 -16.21 -9.14 -1.23
CA LYS A 292 -17.04 -10.34 -1.27
C LYS A 292 -16.27 -11.32 -0.45
N LEU A 293 -16.85 -11.75 0.68
CA LEU A 293 -16.40 -12.88 1.48
C LEU A 293 -15.82 -13.92 0.51
N VAL A 294 -14.50 -14.07 0.52
CA VAL A 294 -13.84 -15.03 -0.36
C VAL A 294 -14.35 -16.38 0.07
N LYS A 295 -15.41 -16.87 -0.59
CA LYS A 295 -15.95 -18.20 -0.36
C LYS A 295 -14.76 -19.14 -0.52
N LYS A 296 -14.44 -19.90 0.54
CA LYS A 296 -13.31 -20.86 0.51
C LYS A 296 -13.41 -21.63 -0.80
N CYS A 297 -12.38 -21.49 -1.65
CA CYS A 297 -12.35 -22.17 -2.94
C CYS A 297 -12.35 -23.67 -2.65
N ILE A 298 -13.43 -24.37 -3.02
CA ILE A 298 -13.51 -25.81 -2.85
C ILE A 298 -12.63 -26.45 -3.94
N PRO A 299 -11.58 -27.21 -3.57
CA PRO A 299 -10.78 -27.97 -4.52
C PRO A 299 -11.67 -28.86 -5.38
N GLY A 300 -11.40 -28.94 -6.68
CA GLY A 300 -12.23 -29.70 -7.62
C GLY A 300 -13.54 -29.03 -8.07
N TRP A 301 -13.90 -27.83 -7.56
CA TRP A 301 -15.21 -27.22 -7.86
C TRP A 301 -15.56 -27.15 -9.35
N ASN A 302 -14.78 -26.42 -10.15
CA ASN A 302 -15.09 -26.21 -11.56
C ASN A 302 -14.92 -27.46 -12.44
N GLN A 303 -14.01 -28.38 -12.07
CA GLN A 303 -13.61 -29.51 -12.93
C GLN A 303 -14.41 -30.78 -12.62
N ILE A 304 -14.73 -31.00 -11.35
CA ILE A 304 -15.29 -32.26 -10.85
C ILE A 304 -16.68 -32.01 -10.26
N ILE A 305 -16.84 -31.04 -9.36
CA ILE A 305 -18.09 -30.89 -8.56
C ILE A 305 -19.21 -30.17 -9.35
N LYS A 306 -18.86 -29.20 -10.20
CA LYS A 306 -19.80 -28.30 -10.87
C LYS A 306 -20.86 -29.04 -11.73
N PRO A 307 -20.52 -30.04 -12.57
CA PRO A 307 -21.51 -30.78 -13.33
C PRO A 307 -22.53 -31.53 -12.44
N TYR A 308 -22.09 -32.12 -11.33
CA TYR A 308 -22.98 -32.81 -10.38
C TYR A 308 -23.85 -31.83 -9.59
N PHE A 309 -23.32 -30.65 -9.27
CA PHE A 309 -24.11 -29.57 -8.67
C PHE A 309 -25.20 -29.08 -9.63
N GLU A 310 -24.86 -28.82 -10.89
CA GLU A 310 -25.81 -28.39 -11.92
C GLU A 310 -26.91 -29.44 -12.16
N ASN A 311 -26.53 -30.72 -12.21
CA ASN A 311 -27.49 -31.82 -12.33
C ASN A 311 -28.40 -31.95 -11.10
N ALA A 312 -27.84 -31.90 -9.88
CA ALA A 312 -28.63 -31.95 -8.65
C ALA A 312 -29.58 -30.74 -8.51
N HIS A 313 -29.16 -29.57 -9.00
CA HIS A 313 -29.99 -28.37 -9.04
C HIS A 313 -31.12 -28.51 -10.06
N LYS A 314 -30.83 -29.02 -11.26
CA LYS A 314 -31.82 -29.29 -12.31
C LYS A 314 -32.90 -30.27 -11.85
N GLU A 315 -32.52 -31.42 -11.31
CA GLU A 315 -33.47 -32.43 -10.82
C GLU A 315 -34.29 -31.92 -9.62
N PHE A 316 -33.72 -31.04 -8.80
CA PHE A 316 -34.44 -30.37 -7.72
C PHE A 316 -35.50 -29.40 -8.26
N LEU A 317 -35.18 -28.60 -9.28
CA LEU A 317 -36.14 -27.70 -9.93
C LEU A 317 -37.28 -28.50 -10.60
N ILE A 318 -36.95 -29.56 -11.34
CA ILE A 318 -37.96 -30.45 -11.96
C ILE A 318 -38.90 -31.04 -10.89
N TRP A 319 -38.36 -31.54 -9.77
CA TRP A 319 -39.18 -32.04 -8.65
C TRP A 319 -40.03 -30.94 -8.00
N LYS A 320 -39.49 -29.72 -7.86
CA LYS A 320 -40.18 -28.57 -7.28
C LYS A 320 -41.33 -28.09 -8.16
N ASP A 321 -41.08 -27.95 -9.46
CA ASP A 321 -42.03 -27.43 -10.45
C ASP A 321 -43.21 -28.39 -10.66
N ASN A 322 -43.00 -29.69 -10.42
CA ASN A 322 -44.05 -30.72 -10.44
C ASN A 322 -44.77 -30.89 -9.09
N GLY A 323 -44.75 -29.87 -8.22
CA GLY A 323 -45.55 -29.86 -6.98
C GLY A 323 -44.95 -30.68 -5.83
N LYS A 324 -43.66 -31.00 -5.87
CA LYS A 324 -42.92 -31.72 -4.81
C LYS A 324 -43.56 -33.08 -4.46
N PRO A 325 -43.69 -34.00 -5.43
CA PRO A 325 -44.30 -35.30 -5.21
C PRO A 325 -43.56 -36.07 -4.09
N ARG A 326 -44.33 -36.73 -3.21
CA ARG A 326 -43.82 -37.46 -2.04
C ARG A 326 -43.45 -38.92 -2.34
N SER A 327 -43.70 -39.39 -3.56
CA SER A 327 -43.36 -40.72 -4.07
C SER A 327 -43.21 -40.68 -5.60
N GLY A 328 -42.54 -41.68 -6.18
CA GLY A 328 -42.34 -41.80 -7.62
C GLY A 328 -40.99 -41.30 -8.14
N SER A 329 -40.77 -41.48 -9.45
CA SER A 329 -39.46 -41.32 -10.11
C SER A 329 -38.84 -39.92 -9.96
N LEU A 330 -39.65 -38.87 -9.89
CA LEU A 330 -39.15 -37.49 -9.72
C LEU A 330 -38.50 -37.27 -8.34
N LEU A 331 -39.06 -37.86 -7.28
CA LEU A 331 -38.46 -37.81 -5.94
C LEU A 331 -37.17 -38.63 -5.88
N ASP A 332 -37.16 -39.78 -6.56
CA ASP A 332 -36.00 -40.67 -6.59
C ASP A 332 -34.83 -40.04 -7.38
N ASN A 333 -35.09 -39.44 -8.54
CA ASN A 333 -34.10 -38.72 -9.33
C ASN A 333 -33.48 -37.54 -8.56
N MET A 334 -34.30 -36.76 -7.84
CA MET A 334 -33.82 -35.67 -6.98
C MET A 334 -32.97 -36.19 -5.82
N LYS A 335 -33.39 -37.26 -5.14
CA LYS A 335 -32.62 -37.87 -4.04
C LYS A 335 -31.29 -38.44 -4.53
N VAL A 336 -31.29 -39.15 -5.66
CA VAL A 336 -30.10 -39.78 -6.25
C VAL A 336 -29.09 -38.72 -6.69
N SER A 337 -29.52 -37.73 -7.47
CA SER A 337 -28.63 -36.64 -7.93
C SER A 337 -28.03 -35.83 -6.77
N ARG A 338 -28.83 -35.55 -5.72
CA ARG A 338 -28.35 -34.88 -4.50
C ARG A 338 -27.39 -35.74 -3.69
N SER A 339 -27.63 -37.05 -3.60
CA SER A 339 -26.72 -38.00 -2.95
C SER A 339 -25.39 -38.09 -3.67
N LEU A 340 -25.41 -38.21 -5.01
CA LEU A 340 -24.22 -38.21 -5.86
C LEU A 340 -23.40 -36.92 -5.70
N PHE A 341 -24.04 -35.75 -5.74
CA PHE A 341 -23.36 -34.48 -5.48
C PHE A 341 -22.69 -34.45 -4.09
N LYS A 342 -23.38 -34.89 -3.04
CA LYS A 342 -22.81 -34.95 -1.68
C LYS A 342 -21.64 -35.94 -1.57
N ASN A 343 -21.73 -37.08 -2.25
CA ASN A 343 -20.67 -38.09 -2.27
C ASN A 343 -19.42 -37.56 -2.99
N ILE A 344 -19.58 -36.96 -4.18
CA ILE A 344 -18.48 -36.33 -4.93
C ILE A 344 -17.87 -35.16 -4.14
N LEU A 345 -18.68 -34.36 -3.45
CA LEU A 345 -18.19 -33.29 -2.58
C LEU A 345 -17.36 -33.85 -1.42
N LYS A 346 -17.79 -34.96 -0.82
CA LYS A 346 -17.04 -35.65 0.25
C LYS A 346 -15.74 -36.24 -0.29
N GLU A 347 -15.77 -36.88 -1.45
CA GLU A 347 -14.61 -37.46 -2.13
C GLU A 347 -13.58 -36.38 -2.50
N CYS A 348 -14.01 -35.25 -3.06
CA CYS A 348 -13.12 -34.12 -3.36
C CYS A 348 -12.49 -33.50 -2.10
N ARG A 349 -13.17 -33.55 -0.95
CA ARG A 349 -12.61 -33.12 0.34
C ARG A 349 -11.58 -34.12 0.86
N CYS A 350 -11.87 -35.42 0.76
CA CYS A 350 -10.92 -36.47 1.13
C CYS A 350 -9.66 -36.45 0.23
N ASN A 351 -9.81 -36.08 -1.04
CA ASN A 351 -8.74 -36.05 -2.04
C ASN A 351 -8.22 -34.63 -2.36
N GLU A 352 -8.47 -33.66 -1.48
CA GLU A 352 -8.16 -32.24 -1.70
C GLU A 352 -6.68 -32.00 -2.05
N GLU A 353 -5.77 -32.72 -1.39
CA GLU A 353 -4.32 -32.62 -1.62
C GLU A 353 -3.94 -33.11 -3.03
N SER A 354 -4.45 -34.27 -3.45
CA SER A 354 -4.22 -34.84 -4.78
C SER A 354 -4.72 -33.89 -5.88
N ILE A 355 -5.92 -33.34 -5.72
CA ILE A 355 -6.51 -32.38 -6.68
C ILE A 355 -5.69 -31.08 -6.78
N ARG A 356 -5.11 -30.60 -5.66
CA ARG A 356 -4.21 -29.44 -5.67
C ARG A 356 -2.90 -29.75 -6.39
N ASN A 357 -2.32 -30.92 -6.16
CA ASN A 357 -1.09 -31.36 -6.82
C ASN A 357 -1.30 -31.51 -8.33
N GLU A 358 -2.42 -32.10 -8.75
CA GLU A 358 -2.74 -32.25 -10.18
C GLU A 358 -2.92 -30.90 -10.88
N ARG A 359 -3.56 -29.91 -10.22
CA ARG A 359 -3.64 -28.54 -10.76
C ARG A 359 -2.28 -27.86 -10.86
N MET A 360 -1.41 -28.11 -9.89
CA MET A 360 -0.04 -27.61 -9.91
C MET A 360 0.74 -28.25 -11.09
N MET A 361 0.56 -29.55 -11.33
CA MET A 361 1.08 -30.27 -12.49
C MET A 361 0.56 -29.74 -13.82
N GLN A 362 -0.75 -29.51 -13.93
CA GLN A 362 -1.34 -28.91 -15.14
C GLN A 362 -0.75 -27.53 -15.43
N SER A 363 -0.45 -26.74 -14.38
CA SER A 363 0.20 -25.44 -14.55
C SER A 363 1.63 -25.58 -15.10
N LEU A 364 2.36 -26.62 -14.69
CA LEU A 364 3.68 -26.96 -15.21
C LEU A 364 3.62 -27.43 -16.69
N LYS A 365 2.72 -28.38 -16.99
CA LYS A 365 2.50 -28.89 -18.35
C LYS A 365 2.11 -27.78 -19.34
N ASN A 366 1.33 -26.81 -18.86
CA ASN A 366 0.93 -25.65 -19.65
C ASN A 366 1.98 -24.51 -19.68
N LYS A 367 3.21 -24.77 -19.21
CA LYS A 367 4.33 -23.79 -19.13
C LYS A 367 3.97 -22.49 -18.39
N ASN A 368 2.98 -22.51 -17.49
CA ASN A 368 2.56 -21.35 -16.72
C ASN A 368 3.32 -21.26 -15.38
N VAL A 369 4.59 -20.85 -15.48
CA VAL A 369 5.55 -20.78 -14.36
C VAL A 369 5.05 -19.89 -13.22
N ASN A 370 4.40 -18.76 -13.54
CA ASN A 370 3.87 -17.83 -12.54
C ASN A 370 2.76 -18.45 -11.68
N LYS A 371 1.83 -19.17 -12.33
CA LYS A 371 0.73 -19.87 -11.65
C LYS A 371 1.25 -21.03 -10.80
N PHE A 372 2.23 -21.78 -11.31
CA PHE A 372 2.94 -22.81 -10.55
C PHE A 372 3.54 -22.25 -9.25
N TRP A 373 4.39 -21.20 -9.32
CA TRP A 373 4.99 -20.59 -8.12
C TRP A 373 3.98 -19.95 -7.16
N SER A 374 2.85 -19.45 -7.67
CA SER A 374 1.76 -18.98 -6.81
C SER A 374 1.15 -20.10 -5.97
N SER A 375 0.93 -21.28 -6.56
CA SER A 375 0.42 -22.47 -5.88
C SER A 375 1.43 -23.00 -4.86
N VAL A 376 2.73 -23.02 -5.22
CA VAL A 376 3.84 -23.39 -4.32
C VAL A 376 3.88 -22.50 -3.09
N ARG A 377 3.81 -21.17 -3.27
CA ARG A 377 3.80 -20.22 -2.15
C ARG A 377 2.58 -20.41 -1.26
N THR A 378 1.43 -20.72 -1.83
CA THR A 378 0.19 -20.98 -1.08
C THR A 378 0.30 -22.26 -0.27
N ALA A 379 0.92 -23.31 -0.82
CA ALA A 379 1.16 -24.59 -0.13
C ALA A 379 2.26 -24.49 0.94
N LYS A 380 3.29 -23.65 0.74
CA LYS A 380 4.35 -23.39 1.74
C LYS A 380 3.91 -22.46 2.88
N ASN A 381 2.98 -21.52 2.63
CA ASN A 381 2.65 -20.48 3.60
C ASN A 381 1.46 -20.87 4.50
N ALA A 382 1.77 -21.24 5.74
CA ALA A 382 1.13 -20.53 6.84
C ALA A 382 1.73 -19.12 6.84
N LYS A 383 0.92 -18.05 6.72
CA LYS A 383 1.44 -16.71 7.04
C LYS A 383 2.03 -16.82 8.46
N LEU A 384 3.26 -16.35 8.66
CA LEU A 384 3.76 -16.09 10.01
C LEU A 384 2.80 -15.06 10.59
N ASP A 385 1.85 -15.50 11.40
CA ASP A 385 0.94 -14.59 12.06
C ASP A 385 1.76 -13.68 12.95
N LEU A 386 1.63 -12.37 12.73
CA LEU A 386 2.23 -11.38 13.60
C LEU A 386 1.75 -11.66 15.03
N PRO A 387 2.67 -11.71 16.01
CA PRO A 387 2.35 -12.18 17.34
C PRO A 387 1.21 -11.36 17.95
N ALA A 388 0.44 -11.99 18.83
CA ALA A 388 -0.65 -11.32 19.54
C ALA A 388 -0.13 -10.26 20.52
N SER A 389 1.12 -10.40 20.98
CA SER A 389 1.77 -9.46 21.89
C SER A 389 3.22 -9.21 21.53
N ILE A 390 3.73 -8.03 21.89
CA ILE A 390 5.15 -7.66 21.83
C ILE A 390 5.52 -7.06 23.18
N ASP A 391 6.58 -7.55 23.82
CA ASP A 391 7.04 -7.11 25.16
C ASP A 391 5.89 -7.00 26.19
N ASN A 392 4.99 -8.00 26.21
CA ASN A 392 3.78 -8.07 27.05
C ASN A 392 2.67 -7.04 26.72
N ILE A 393 2.79 -6.26 25.66
CA ILE A 393 1.73 -5.37 25.17
C ILE A 393 0.87 -6.13 24.17
N THR A 394 -0.45 -6.12 24.35
CA THR A 394 -1.43 -6.85 23.51
C THR A 394 -2.25 -5.95 22.58
N ASP A 395 -2.41 -4.68 22.94
CA ASP A 395 -3.14 -3.71 22.10
C ASP A 395 -2.34 -3.35 20.83
N GLN A 396 -3.00 -3.35 19.67
CA GLN A 396 -2.32 -3.12 18.39
C GLN A 396 -1.72 -1.71 18.31
N ARG A 397 -2.41 -0.69 18.83
CA ARG A 397 -1.93 0.69 18.85
C ARG A 397 -0.82 0.86 19.88
N GLY A 398 -0.94 0.21 21.03
CA GLY A 398 0.11 0.11 22.05
C GLY A 398 1.40 -0.50 21.51
N ILE A 399 1.30 -1.58 20.72
CA ILE A 399 2.46 -2.21 20.06
C ILE A 399 3.05 -1.26 18.99
N ALA A 400 2.22 -0.61 18.18
CA ALA A 400 2.69 0.38 17.20
C ALA A 400 3.45 1.53 17.88
N ASN A 401 2.92 2.06 18.99
CA ASN A 401 3.56 3.10 19.78
C ASN A 401 4.85 2.62 20.46
N LYS A 402 4.91 1.39 20.97
CA LYS A 402 6.14 0.79 21.52
C LYS A 402 7.26 0.75 20.49
N PHE A 403 6.96 0.27 19.27
CA PHE A 403 7.92 0.30 18.17
C PHE A 403 8.29 1.73 17.79
N SER A 404 7.33 2.65 17.76
CA SER A 404 7.56 4.08 17.49
C SER A 404 8.57 4.67 18.47
N ASN A 405 8.40 4.44 19.78
CA ASN A 405 9.32 4.91 20.81
C ASN A 405 10.72 4.29 20.64
N MET A 406 10.80 2.97 20.45
CA MET A 406 12.08 2.27 20.26
C MET A 406 12.86 2.77 19.03
N PHE A 407 12.18 3.02 17.91
CA PHE A 407 12.83 3.50 16.69
C PHE A 407 13.16 4.99 16.74
N SER A 408 12.29 5.82 17.31
CA SER A 408 12.55 7.26 17.48
C SER A 408 13.70 7.55 18.44
N GLU A 409 13.92 6.73 19.47
CA GLU A 409 15.11 6.83 20.34
C GLU A 409 16.45 6.73 19.59
N VAL A 410 16.45 6.13 18.40
CA VAL A 410 17.64 6.04 17.53
C VAL A 410 17.60 7.13 16.47
N LEU A 411 16.48 7.23 15.74
CA LEU A 411 16.36 8.03 14.52
C LEU A 411 16.05 9.51 14.78
N SER A 412 15.52 9.87 15.96
CA SER A 412 15.15 11.25 16.32
C SER A 412 16.19 11.94 17.21
N LYS A 413 17.32 11.28 17.52
CA LYS A 413 18.44 11.92 18.22
C LYS A 413 19.03 13.00 17.33
N ALA A 414 19.14 14.22 17.87
CA ALA A 414 19.82 15.30 17.18
C ALA A 414 21.28 14.91 16.92
N ASP A 415 21.78 15.28 15.75
CA ASP A 415 23.19 15.10 15.45
C ASP A 415 24.04 15.96 16.42
N PRO A 416 25.16 15.42 16.95
CA PRO A 416 26.13 16.23 17.67
C PRO A 416 26.57 17.37 16.76
N MET A 417 26.39 18.62 17.19
CA MET A 417 26.80 19.80 16.40
C MET A 417 28.30 19.67 16.09
N PRO A 418 28.71 19.70 14.81
CA PRO A 418 30.12 19.88 14.49
C PRO A 418 30.55 21.29 14.93
N ASN A 419 31.76 21.43 15.47
CA ASN A 419 32.38 22.72 15.87
C ASN A 419 32.48 23.76 14.74
N SER A 420 32.13 23.41 13.50
CA SER A 420 31.99 24.32 12.37
C SER A 420 30.59 24.13 11.76
N SER A 421 29.65 24.99 12.11
CA SER A 421 28.36 25.09 11.45
C SER A 421 28.58 25.62 10.01
N LEU A 422 28.76 24.70 9.05
CA LEU A 422 28.49 25.07 7.66
C LEU A 422 27.01 25.41 7.59
N ASN A 423 26.70 26.68 7.32
CA ASN A 423 25.33 27.11 7.09
C ASN A 423 24.91 26.59 5.70
N PHE A 424 24.46 25.33 5.66
CA PHE A 424 24.06 24.64 4.44
C PHE A 424 22.98 25.42 3.66
N ASN A 425 22.13 26.18 4.34
CA ASN A 425 21.13 27.02 3.69
C ASN A 425 21.80 28.02 2.73
N ASN A 426 22.85 28.72 3.18
CA ASN A 426 23.57 29.68 2.34
C ASN A 426 24.33 29.01 1.19
N LEU A 427 24.86 27.79 1.40
CA LEU A 427 25.59 27.03 0.38
C LEU A 427 24.69 26.54 -0.76
N TYR A 428 23.41 26.28 -0.46
CA TYR A 428 22.45 25.73 -1.42
C TYR A 428 21.46 26.76 -2.00
N GLU A 429 21.61 28.04 -1.65
CA GLU A 429 20.80 29.14 -2.19
C GLU A 429 21.07 29.45 -3.67
N ARG A 430 22.32 29.26 -4.14
CA ARG A 430 22.71 29.57 -5.52
C ARG A 430 23.10 28.30 -6.28
N VAL A 431 22.53 28.11 -7.47
CA VAL A 431 22.86 26.98 -8.36
C VAL A 431 23.63 27.48 -9.58
N PRO A 432 24.81 26.93 -9.89
CA PRO A 432 25.55 27.28 -11.10
C PRO A 432 24.72 27.05 -12.37
N LEU A 433 24.85 27.93 -13.37
CA LEU A 433 24.05 27.88 -14.60
C LEU A 433 24.16 26.52 -15.32
N GLY A 434 25.36 25.92 -15.33
CA GLY A 434 25.62 24.61 -15.92
C GLY A 434 24.90 23.46 -15.21
N GLU A 435 24.56 23.62 -13.93
CA GLU A 435 23.81 22.61 -13.17
C GLU A 435 22.32 22.61 -13.48
N ILE A 436 21.78 23.71 -14.02
CA ILE A 436 20.35 23.82 -14.39
C ILE A 436 19.97 22.72 -15.39
N LEU A 437 20.90 22.33 -16.26
CA LEU A 437 20.70 21.32 -17.31
C LEU A 437 20.50 19.88 -16.81
N TYR A 438 20.84 19.56 -15.54
CA TYR A 438 20.64 18.21 -15.00
C TYR A 438 19.17 17.93 -14.67
N THR A 439 18.36 17.58 -15.65
CA THR A 439 16.92 17.31 -15.47
C THR A 439 16.60 15.82 -15.64
N PHE A 440 15.43 15.43 -15.14
CA PHE A 440 14.83 14.12 -15.39
C PHE A 440 14.06 14.13 -16.70
N LYS A 441 14.54 13.41 -17.71
CA LYS A 441 13.86 13.25 -19.00
C LYS A 441 12.69 12.28 -18.87
N THR A 442 11.74 12.34 -19.80
CA THR A 442 10.63 11.36 -19.89
C THR A 442 11.12 9.91 -19.90
N GLU A 443 12.26 9.65 -20.55
CA GLU A 443 12.88 8.32 -20.59
C GLU A 443 13.45 7.89 -19.22
N ASP A 444 13.94 8.83 -18.41
CA ASP A 444 14.38 8.53 -17.04
C ASP A 444 13.18 8.05 -16.19
N ILE A 445 12.02 8.70 -16.35
CA ILE A 445 10.77 8.33 -15.68
C ILE A 445 10.28 6.95 -16.14
N ARG A 446 10.23 6.72 -17.46
CA ARG A 446 9.81 5.42 -18.02
C ARG A 446 10.65 4.28 -17.45
N ASN A 447 11.96 4.43 -17.46
CA ASN A 447 12.87 3.41 -16.90
C ASN A 447 12.69 3.26 -15.38
N ALA A 448 12.46 4.36 -14.64
CA ALA A 448 12.19 4.29 -13.20
C ALA A 448 10.89 3.54 -12.87
N ILE A 449 9.83 3.72 -13.66
CA ILE A 449 8.57 2.98 -13.50
C ILE A 449 8.77 1.49 -13.82
N GLY A 450 9.56 1.17 -14.85
CA GLY A 450 9.90 -0.21 -15.20
C GLY A 450 10.67 -0.97 -14.11
N GLU A 451 11.40 -0.27 -13.24
CA GLU A 451 12.14 -0.86 -12.11
C GLU A 451 11.30 -1.03 -10.83
N LEU A 452 10.05 -0.55 -10.82
CA LEU A 452 9.19 -0.67 -9.65
C LEU A 452 8.79 -2.12 -9.39
N ASN A 453 9.16 -2.61 -8.20
CA ASN A 453 8.60 -3.85 -7.68
C ASN A 453 7.10 -3.69 -7.35
N PRO A 454 6.28 -4.75 -7.49
CA PRO A 454 4.88 -4.73 -7.07
C PRO A 454 4.76 -4.40 -5.57
N CYS A 455 4.33 -3.18 -5.29
CA CYS A 455 4.17 -2.66 -3.94
C CYS A 455 3.11 -1.56 -3.92
N ILE A 456 2.66 -1.21 -2.71
CA ILE A 456 1.69 -0.15 -2.47
C ILE A 456 2.34 0.92 -1.60
N GLY A 457 2.18 2.18 -1.99
CA GLY A 457 2.60 3.33 -1.19
C GLY A 457 1.64 3.61 -0.02
N PRO A 458 2.01 4.49 0.93
CA PRO A 458 1.12 4.94 2.00
C PRO A 458 -0.14 5.68 1.49
N ASP A 459 -0.06 6.23 0.28
CA ASP A 459 -1.13 6.85 -0.51
C ASP A 459 -2.04 5.84 -1.23
N PHE A 460 -1.83 4.54 -0.98
CA PHE A 460 -2.50 3.42 -1.61
C PHE A 460 -2.34 3.34 -3.13
N ILE A 461 -1.41 4.11 -3.69
CA ILE A 461 -0.99 3.94 -5.08
C ILE A 461 -0.16 2.67 -5.16
N HIS A 462 -0.72 1.66 -5.82
CA HIS A 462 0.02 0.47 -6.22
C HIS A 462 0.93 0.78 -7.43
N ALA A 463 2.13 0.19 -7.50
CA ALA A 463 3.06 0.36 -8.62
C ALA A 463 2.41 0.15 -10.01
N PHE A 464 1.46 -0.78 -10.09
CA PHE A 464 0.72 -1.08 -11.32
C PHE A 464 -0.25 0.00 -11.79
N HIS A 465 -0.61 0.99 -10.96
CA HIS A 465 -1.30 2.19 -11.47
C HIS A 465 -0.41 2.90 -12.49
N LEU A 466 0.88 3.03 -12.22
CA LEU A 466 1.80 3.75 -13.09
C LEU A 466 2.34 2.86 -14.22
N VAL A 467 2.63 1.58 -13.95
CA VAL A 467 3.11 0.65 -15.00
C VAL A 467 2.09 0.47 -16.13
N ASN A 468 0.79 0.53 -15.81
CA ASN A 468 -0.28 0.34 -16.80
C ASN A 468 -0.95 1.66 -17.26
N ALA A 469 -0.44 2.80 -16.82
CA ALA A 469 -0.93 4.11 -17.25
C ALA A 469 -0.51 4.43 -18.70
N PRO A 470 -1.16 5.40 -19.37
CA PRO A 470 -0.73 5.91 -20.67
C PRO A 470 0.64 6.59 -20.60
N ASP A 471 1.40 6.56 -21.70
CA ASP A 471 2.73 7.17 -21.81
C ASP A 471 2.76 8.67 -21.44
N LEU A 472 1.62 9.35 -21.53
CA LEU A 472 1.43 10.73 -21.06
C LEU A 472 1.87 10.92 -19.60
N ILE A 473 1.68 9.90 -18.75
CA ILE A 473 2.10 9.91 -17.34
C ILE A 473 3.59 10.20 -17.18
N HIS A 474 4.43 9.70 -18.11
CA HIS A 474 5.88 9.86 -18.05
C HIS A 474 6.28 11.33 -18.22
N SER A 475 5.64 12.02 -19.15
CA SER A 475 5.88 13.45 -19.40
C SER A 475 5.36 14.33 -18.28
N ILE A 476 4.19 14.00 -17.72
CA ILE A 476 3.59 14.67 -16.56
C ILE A 476 4.51 14.57 -15.34
N LEU A 477 4.94 13.36 -15.00
CA LEU A 477 5.86 13.11 -13.88
C LEU A 477 7.23 13.76 -14.11
N SER A 478 7.75 13.75 -15.35
CA SER A 478 8.99 14.44 -15.68
C SER A 478 8.90 15.94 -15.38
N LYS A 479 7.85 16.62 -15.83
CA LYS A 479 7.64 18.05 -15.55
C LYS A 479 7.52 18.31 -14.04
N PHE A 480 6.68 17.53 -13.36
CA PHE A 480 6.44 17.64 -11.93
C PHE A 480 7.72 17.45 -11.09
N LEU A 481 8.44 16.35 -11.28
CA LEU A 481 9.64 16.05 -10.49
C LEU A 481 10.79 17.03 -10.78
N ASN A 482 10.90 17.55 -12.01
CA ASN A 482 11.84 18.63 -12.32
C ASN A 482 11.46 19.93 -11.62
N SER A 483 10.16 20.26 -11.54
CA SER A 483 9.70 21.44 -10.80
C SER A 483 10.01 21.30 -9.30
N CYS A 484 9.74 20.13 -8.70
CA CYS A 484 10.15 19.82 -7.33
C CYS A 484 11.66 20.01 -7.10
N LEU A 485 12.49 19.47 -8.01
CA LEU A 485 13.95 19.60 -7.95
C LEU A 485 14.41 21.07 -8.06
N LEU A 486 13.81 21.84 -8.97
CA LEU A 486 14.11 23.25 -9.21
C LEU A 486 13.77 24.11 -7.99
N HIS A 487 12.59 23.90 -7.40
CA HIS A 487 12.12 24.59 -6.20
C HIS A 487 12.85 24.13 -4.94
N GLY A 488 13.44 22.92 -4.95
CA GLY A 488 14.01 22.33 -3.74
C GLY A 488 12.94 21.87 -2.75
N TYR A 489 11.72 21.67 -3.22
CA TYR A 489 10.54 21.32 -2.42
C TYR A 489 10.00 19.96 -2.88
N LEU A 490 9.56 19.14 -1.94
CA LEU A 490 8.84 17.90 -2.20
C LEU A 490 7.55 17.89 -1.39
N PRO A 491 6.39 17.60 -2.01
CA PRO A 491 5.13 17.48 -1.28
C PRO A 491 5.19 16.46 -0.14
N PRO A 492 4.50 16.71 1.00
CA PRO A 492 4.43 15.77 2.13
C PRO A 492 3.96 14.37 1.73
N GLN A 493 3.04 14.26 0.76
CA GLN A 493 2.57 12.97 0.21
C GLN A 493 3.71 12.14 -0.40
N ILE A 494 4.80 12.78 -0.87
CA ILE A 494 6.02 12.11 -1.34
C ILE A 494 6.92 11.74 -0.16
N THR A 495 7.18 12.70 0.73
CA THR A 495 8.23 12.58 1.76
C THR A 495 7.83 11.70 2.93
N ASP A 496 6.55 11.66 3.29
CA ASP A 496 6.08 10.93 4.46
C ASP A 496 6.16 9.41 4.26
N GLY A 497 6.49 8.70 5.33
CA GLY A 497 6.76 7.26 5.29
C GLY A 497 6.04 6.47 6.37
N VAL A 498 5.90 5.17 6.14
CA VAL A 498 5.34 4.23 7.13
C VAL A 498 6.36 3.13 7.43
N ILE A 499 6.83 3.05 8.68
CA ILE A 499 7.67 1.95 9.15
C ILE A 499 6.81 0.70 9.33
N ASN A 500 7.24 -0.39 8.68
CA ASN A 500 6.73 -1.73 8.89
C ASN A 500 7.81 -2.55 9.65
N PRO A 501 7.56 -2.94 10.91
CA PRO A 501 8.50 -3.74 11.68
C PRO A 501 8.73 -5.11 11.03
N LEU A 502 9.95 -5.40 10.60
CA LEU A 502 10.31 -6.67 9.95
C LEU A 502 11.14 -7.56 10.88
N VAL A 503 10.75 -8.82 11.05
CA VAL A 503 11.45 -9.80 11.90
C VAL A 503 12.88 -10.06 11.37
N LYS A 504 13.88 -9.93 12.26
CA LYS A 504 15.30 -10.19 12.01
C LYS A 504 15.59 -11.68 11.97
N ASN A 505 15.20 -12.40 13.04
CA ASN A 505 15.41 -13.84 13.19
C ASN A 505 14.08 -14.55 13.37
N LYS A 506 13.67 -15.32 12.35
CA LYS A 506 12.42 -16.09 12.35
C LYS A 506 12.41 -17.24 13.36
N THR A 507 13.58 -17.72 13.79
CA THR A 507 13.70 -18.77 14.83
C THR A 507 13.93 -18.19 16.23
N GLY A 508 14.08 -16.87 16.34
CA GLY A 508 14.18 -16.18 17.63
C GLY A 508 12.81 -15.94 18.26
N ASN A 509 12.82 -15.26 19.41
CA ASN A 509 11.58 -14.85 20.07
C ASN A 509 10.84 -13.81 19.19
N LEU A 510 9.63 -14.13 18.74
CA LEU A 510 8.80 -13.20 17.96
C LEU A 510 8.15 -12.13 18.82
N HIS A 511 8.03 -12.36 20.13
CA HIS A 511 7.46 -11.41 21.09
C HIS A 511 8.45 -10.32 21.54
N ASP A 512 9.74 -10.48 21.21
CA ASP A 512 10.80 -9.52 21.57
C ASP A 512 10.90 -8.40 20.51
N SER A 513 10.67 -7.16 20.93
CA SER A 513 10.78 -6.00 20.04
C SER A 513 12.18 -5.79 19.45
N ALA A 514 13.24 -6.23 20.13
CA ALA A 514 14.62 -6.13 19.64
C ALA A 514 14.87 -7.00 18.39
N ASN A 515 14.03 -8.02 18.17
CA ASN A 515 14.06 -8.90 17.01
C ASN A 515 13.45 -8.24 15.75
N TYR A 516 13.11 -6.95 15.75
CA TYR A 516 12.52 -6.26 14.59
C TYR A 516 13.42 -5.15 14.02
N ARG A 517 13.34 -4.94 12.69
CA ARG A 517 13.96 -3.82 11.96
C ARG A 517 12.91 -2.80 11.52
N PRO A 518 13.23 -1.50 11.53
CA PRO A 518 12.35 -0.47 10.98
C PRO A 518 12.51 -0.39 9.45
N ILE A 519 11.65 -1.05 8.67
CA ILE A 519 11.66 -0.91 7.20
C ILE A 519 10.67 0.18 6.79
N ILE A 520 11.16 1.22 6.13
CA ILE A 520 10.35 2.38 5.74
C ILE A 520 9.70 2.09 4.38
N GLY A 521 8.37 1.98 4.38
CA GLY A 521 7.54 2.02 3.19
C GLY A 521 7.42 3.46 2.68
N SER A 522 8.04 3.74 1.54
CA SER A 522 7.97 5.04 0.85
C SER A 522 6.83 5.07 -0.18
N SER A 523 6.33 6.27 -0.50
CA SER A 523 5.41 6.49 -1.62
C SER A 523 6.00 6.00 -2.95
N ILE A 524 5.14 5.63 -3.90
CA ILE A 524 5.60 5.21 -5.23
C ILE A 524 6.27 6.37 -5.97
N PHE A 525 5.77 7.59 -5.79
CA PHE A 525 6.35 8.80 -6.36
C PHE A 525 7.77 9.07 -5.83
N LEU A 526 8.02 8.87 -4.53
CA LEU A 526 9.38 8.98 -3.97
C LEU A 526 10.31 7.93 -4.57
N LYS A 527 9.84 6.71 -4.79
CA LYS A 527 10.65 5.66 -5.42
C LYS A 527 11.06 6.02 -6.85
N ILE A 528 10.12 6.54 -7.65
CA ILE A 528 10.41 7.02 -9.00
C ILE A 528 11.43 8.15 -8.95
N TYR A 529 11.24 9.09 -8.02
CA TYR A 529 12.18 10.19 -7.80
C TYR A 529 13.58 9.68 -7.49
N GLU A 530 13.72 8.73 -6.56
CA GLU A 530 14.98 8.11 -6.17
C GLU A 530 15.66 7.33 -7.30
N TYR A 531 14.92 6.58 -8.11
CA TYR A 531 15.47 5.87 -9.27
C TYR A 531 16.03 6.85 -10.31
N CYS A 532 15.29 7.94 -10.58
CA CYS A 532 15.78 8.98 -11.47
C CYS A 532 17.02 9.67 -10.89
N TYR A 533 17.01 9.93 -9.59
CA TYR A 533 18.13 10.48 -8.84
C TYR A 533 19.39 9.65 -8.96
N LEU A 534 19.27 8.34 -8.72
CA LEU A 534 20.37 7.39 -8.67
C LEU A 534 21.22 7.50 -9.95
N ARG A 535 20.56 7.47 -11.11
CA ARG A 535 21.22 7.56 -12.43
C ARG A 535 21.91 8.91 -12.66
N LYS A 536 21.46 9.99 -12.01
CA LYS A 536 22.08 11.32 -12.15
C LYS A 536 23.27 11.52 -11.23
N ILE A 537 23.22 10.98 -10.01
CA ILE A 537 24.26 11.25 -9.00
C ILE A 537 25.34 10.17 -8.92
N GLU A 538 25.08 8.94 -9.38
CA GLU A 538 26.04 7.82 -9.26
C GLU A 538 27.39 8.13 -9.90
N GLY A 539 27.40 8.82 -11.05
CA GLY A 539 28.63 9.18 -11.76
C GLY A 539 29.54 10.17 -11.02
N PHE A 540 29.04 10.88 -10.01
CA PHE A 540 29.84 11.76 -9.16
C PHE A 540 30.50 11.03 -7.99
N LEU A 541 30.04 9.82 -7.68
CA LEU A 541 30.45 9.08 -6.50
C LEU A 541 31.34 7.91 -6.88
N SER A 542 32.64 8.03 -6.59
CA SER A 542 33.61 6.93 -6.73
C SER A 542 33.92 6.32 -5.37
N PHE A 543 33.74 5.01 -5.25
CA PHE A 543 34.00 4.27 -4.01
C PHE A 543 35.27 3.44 -4.11
N ASN A 544 35.94 3.23 -2.98
CA ASN A 544 37.13 2.40 -2.86
C ASN A 544 36.83 0.95 -3.25
N ASP A 545 37.78 0.31 -3.95
CA ASP A 545 37.62 -1.07 -4.41
C ASP A 545 37.53 -2.12 -3.31
N ARG A 546 37.85 -1.73 -2.07
CA ARG A 546 37.69 -2.56 -0.88
C ARG A 546 36.26 -2.59 -0.35
N GLN A 547 35.35 -1.77 -0.87
CA GLN A 547 33.92 -1.88 -0.62
C GLN A 547 33.31 -2.89 -1.59
N HIS A 548 32.72 -3.96 -1.07
CA HIS A 548 32.01 -4.99 -1.84
C HIS A 548 30.49 -4.87 -1.70
N GLY A 549 30.00 -4.18 -0.66
CA GLY A 549 28.57 -4.00 -0.40
C GLY A 549 27.93 -3.00 -1.34
N PHE A 550 26.75 -3.33 -1.85
CA PHE A 550 25.93 -2.46 -2.71
C PHE A 550 26.66 -1.90 -3.94
N ARG A 551 27.60 -2.65 -4.51
CA ARG A 551 28.29 -2.30 -5.75
C ARG A 551 28.03 -3.34 -6.82
N ALA A 552 27.82 -2.88 -8.05
CA ALA A 552 27.70 -3.77 -9.20
C ALA A 552 28.95 -4.65 -9.34
N LYS A 553 28.77 -5.92 -9.72
CA LYS A 553 29.83 -6.93 -9.89
C LYS A 553 30.53 -7.42 -8.61
N TYR A 554 30.22 -6.86 -7.44
CA TYR A 554 30.70 -7.35 -6.15
C TYR A 554 29.60 -8.13 -5.41
N SER A 555 30.01 -9.01 -4.50
CA SER A 555 29.11 -9.84 -3.70
C SER A 555 29.72 -10.23 -2.36
N THR A 556 28.91 -10.78 -1.46
CA THR A 556 29.40 -11.39 -0.22
C THR A 556 30.46 -12.47 -0.48
N GLY A 557 30.30 -13.22 -1.57
CA GLY A 557 31.28 -14.23 -2.01
C GLY A 557 32.62 -13.63 -2.40
N THR A 558 32.63 -12.51 -3.12
CA THR A 558 33.89 -11.84 -3.48
C THR A 558 34.65 -11.35 -2.24
N ALA A 559 33.95 -10.76 -1.25
CA ALA A 559 34.58 -10.30 -0.02
C ALA A 559 35.15 -11.45 0.82
N ALA A 560 34.40 -12.55 0.95
CA ALA A 560 34.84 -13.75 1.66
C ALA A 560 36.01 -14.44 0.94
N LEU A 561 36.02 -14.46 -0.40
CA LEU A 561 37.13 -15.00 -1.20
C LEU A 561 38.39 -14.16 -1.01
N THR A 562 38.30 -12.82 -1.13
CA THR A 562 39.44 -11.92 -0.91
C THR A 562 40.06 -12.13 0.47
N LEU A 563 39.23 -12.31 1.51
CA LEU A 563 39.70 -12.63 2.86
C LEU A 563 40.47 -13.97 2.89
N LYS A 564 39.86 -15.05 2.39
CA LYS A 564 40.47 -16.39 2.43
C LYS A 564 41.76 -16.47 1.62
N GLU A 565 41.79 -15.89 0.42
CA GLU A 565 42.99 -15.85 -0.43
C GLU A 565 44.11 -15.02 0.21
N THR A 566 43.77 -13.86 0.79
CA THR A 566 44.75 -13.02 1.51
C THR A 566 45.36 -13.81 2.68
N VAL A 567 44.53 -14.44 3.51
CA VAL A 567 45.03 -15.22 4.65
C VAL A 567 45.84 -16.42 4.16
N GLY A 568 45.32 -17.18 3.19
CA GLY A 568 45.96 -18.37 2.65
C GLY A 568 47.36 -18.10 2.09
N ASP A 569 47.54 -17.00 1.34
CA ASP A 569 48.84 -16.61 0.80
C ASP A 569 49.90 -16.38 1.91
N TYR A 570 49.54 -15.70 2.99
CA TYR A 570 50.45 -15.47 4.12
C TYR A 570 50.77 -16.77 4.89
N ILE A 571 49.74 -17.59 5.14
CA ILE A 571 49.90 -18.86 5.86
C ILE A 571 50.81 -19.82 5.08
N ASN A 572 50.62 -19.92 3.77
CA ASN A 572 51.47 -20.72 2.88
C ASN A 572 52.93 -20.24 2.87
N ARG A 573 53.16 -18.94 3.08
CA ARG A 573 54.50 -18.34 3.24
C ARG A 573 55.07 -18.47 4.65
N GLY A 574 54.36 -19.09 5.59
CA GLY A 574 54.82 -19.26 6.97
C GLY A 574 54.63 -18.03 7.87
N SER A 575 53.71 -17.13 7.50
CA SER A 575 53.40 -15.92 8.24
C SER A 575 51.97 -16.00 8.79
N ASN A 576 51.79 -15.56 10.04
CA ASN A 576 50.47 -15.50 10.66
C ASN A 576 49.67 -14.32 10.11
N VAL A 577 48.35 -14.39 10.22
CA VAL A 577 47.47 -13.25 9.95
C VAL A 577 46.57 -13.01 11.15
N TYR A 578 46.48 -11.76 11.55
CA TYR A 578 45.60 -11.28 12.59
C TYR A 578 44.47 -10.51 11.91
N ALA A 579 43.23 -10.96 12.13
CA ALA A 579 42.04 -10.33 11.58
C ALA A 579 41.14 -9.79 12.70
N CYS A 580 40.46 -8.67 12.46
CA CYS A 580 39.37 -8.21 13.31
C CYS A 580 38.12 -7.97 12.45
N PHE A 581 37.02 -8.62 12.84
CA PHE A 581 35.70 -8.46 12.24
C PHE A 581 34.94 -7.42 13.05
N VAL A 582 34.85 -6.21 12.52
CA VAL A 582 34.25 -5.04 13.17
C VAL A 582 32.78 -4.93 12.75
N ASP A 583 31.88 -4.99 13.74
CA ASP A 583 30.43 -4.82 13.58
C ASP A 583 30.06 -3.37 13.97
N LEU A 584 29.64 -2.55 13.01
CA LEU A 584 29.19 -1.18 13.30
C LEU A 584 27.79 -1.20 13.93
N SER A 585 27.64 -0.50 15.05
CA SER A 585 26.38 -0.43 15.79
C SER A 585 25.33 0.40 15.05
N LYS A 586 24.30 -0.26 14.51
CA LYS A 586 23.14 0.38 13.85
C LYS A 586 23.59 1.43 12.82
N ALA A 587 24.56 1.08 11.96
CA ALA A 587 25.27 2.04 11.12
C ALA A 587 24.34 2.87 10.23
N PHE A 588 23.37 2.23 9.58
CA PHE A 588 22.37 2.89 8.74
C PHE A 588 21.55 3.94 9.50
N ASP A 589 21.23 3.68 10.77
CA ASP A 589 20.38 4.55 11.59
C ASP A 589 21.19 5.72 12.22
N ASN A 590 22.52 5.64 12.18
CA ASN A 590 23.43 6.60 12.81
C ASN A 590 24.14 7.55 11.84
N VAL A 591 23.82 7.49 10.54
CA VAL A 591 24.36 8.42 9.53
C VAL A 591 23.98 9.86 9.89
N CYS A 592 24.97 10.72 10.12
CA CYS A 592 24.78 12.14 10.37
C CYS A 592 24.47 12.87 9.05
N HIS A 593 23.34 13.55 8.98
CA HIS A 593 22.89 14.22 7.75
C HIS A 593 23.85 15.34 7.34
N ASN A 594 24.32 16.15 8.30
CA ASN A 594 25.28 17.22 8.04
C ASN A 594 26.57 16.71 7.39
N ILE A 595 27.12 15.60 7.91
CA ILE A 595 28.33 14.98 7.35
C ILE A 595 28.04 14.39 5.96
N LEU A 596 26.90 13.72 5.78
CA LEU A 596 26.50 13.14 4.50
C LEU A 596 26.38 14.21 3.41
N PHE A 597 25.65 15.29 3.67
CA PHE A 597 25.44 16.36 2.68
C PHE A 597 26.73 17.11 2.36
N LYS A 598 27.60 17.33 3.35
CA LYS A 598 28.94 17.86 3.09
C LYS A 598 29.73 16.96 2.14
N LYS A 599 29.70 15.64 2.35
CA LYS A 599 30.41 14.69 1.47
C LYS A 599 29.87 14.68 0.05
N LEU A 600 28.55 14.76 -0.13
CA LEU A 600 27.94 14.85 -1.46
C LEU A 600 28.37 16.12 -2.19
N HIS A 601 28.37 17.26 -1.48
CA HIS A 601 28.85 18.52 -2.02
C HIS A 601 30.35 18.46 -2.38
N ASP A 602 31.19 17.93 -1.49
CA ASP A 602 32.63 17.79 -1.71
C ASP A 602 32.96 16.81 -2.86
N ALA A 603 32.06 15.87 -3.16
CA ALA A 603 32.16 14.97 -4.32
C ALA A 603 31.70 15.61 -5.64
N GLY A 604 31.23 16.86 -5.62
CA GLY A 604 30.76 17.59 -6.80
C GLY A 604 29.35 17.23 -7.25
N VAL A 605 28.53 16.61 -6.39
CA VAL A 605 27.11 16.38 -6.70
C VAL A 605 26.41 17.74 -6.85
N PRO A 606 25.63 17.97 -7.93
CA PRO A 606 25.04 19.28 -8.18
C PRO A 606 24.19 19.77 -7.01
N VAL A 607 24.30 21.06 -6.70
CA VAL A 607 23.72 21.77 -5.55
C VAL A 607 22.22 21.52 -5.44
N LYS A 608 21.48 21.56 -6.55
CA LYS A 608 20.03 21.30 -6.56
C LYS A 608 19.66 19.89 -6.07
N PHE A 609 20.52 18.90 -6.36
CA PHE A 609 20.33 17.55 -5.85
C PHE A 609 20.72 17.47 -4.36
N CYS A 610 21.80 18.11 -3.93
CA CYS A 610 22.10 18.16 -2.50
C CYS A 610 20.95 18.80 -1.70
N ARG A 611 20.40 19.91 -2.21
CA ARG A 611 19.29 20.64 -1.61
C ARG A 611 18.01 19.82 -1.53
N SER A 612 17.59 19.17 -2.62
CA SER A 612 16.34 18.40 -2.61
C SER A 612 16.42 17.19 -1.67
N LEU A 613 17.58 16.51 -1.58
CA LEU A 613 17.76 15.46 -0.58
C LEU A 613 17.78 16.03 0.84
N LEU A 614 18.42 17.18 1.07
CA LEU A 614 18.38 17.86 2.37
C LEU A 614 16.94 18.18 2.79
N TYR A 615 16.12 18.68 1.86
CA TYR A 615 14.70 18.91 2.09
C TYR A 615 13.96 17.62 2.46
N LEU A 616 14.16 16.54 1.70
CA LEU A 616 13.56 15.22 1.97
C LEU A 616 13.89 14.73 3.39
N TYR A 617 15.17 14.72 3.76
CA TYR A 617 15.61 14.20 5.05
C TYR A 617 15.24 15.11 6.23
N SER A 618 15.10 16.42 6.02
CA SER A 618 14.74 17.38 7.08
C SER A 618 13.24 17.43 7.38
N ASN A 619 12.39 17.16 6.37
CA ASN A 619 10.93 17.34 6.49
C ASN A 619 10.16 16.02 6.59
N GLN A 620 10.81 14.87 6.45
CA GLN A 620 10.16 13.57 6.49
C GLN A 620 9.51 13.29 7.85
N LYS A 621 8.21 13.00 7.83
CA LYS A 621 7.46 12.44 8.97
C LYS A 621 7.23 10.95 8.77
N ILE A 622 7.30 10.20 9.86
CA ILE A 622 7.09 8.76 9.86
C ILE A 622 6.07 8.34 10.90
N LYS A 623 5.25 7.35 10.53
CA LYS A 623 4.41 6.56 11.45
C LYS A 623 4.85 5.10 11.44
N VAL A 624 4.60 4.37 12.52
CA VAL A 624 4.80 2.91 12.56
C VAL A 624 3.46 2.21 12.38
N LYS A 625 3.40 1.22 11.48
CA LYS A 625 2.23 0.34 11.28
C LYS A 625 2.46 -1.01 11.92
N PHE A 626 1.53 -1.43 12.78
CA PHE A 626 1.44 -2.79 13.29
C PHE A 626 0.03 -3.33 13.09
N LYS A 627 -0.11 -4.39 12.29
CA LYS A 627 -1.42 -4.89 11.81
C LYS A 627 -2.25 -3.76 11.19
N ASN A 628 -3.37 -3.38 11.79
CA ASN A 628 -4.28 -2.35 11.28
C ASN A 628 -4.13 -1.01 12.04
N ALA A 629 -3.23 -0.93 13.03
CA ALA A 629 -3.02 0.29 13.80
C ALA A 629 -1.79 1.07 13.32
N LEU A 630 -1.89 2.40 13.41
CA LEU A 630 -0.79 3.35 13.19
C LEU A 630 -0.43 4.03 14.51
N SER A 631 0.86 4.29 14.70
CA SER A 631 1.37 5.12 15.80
C SER A 631 1.16 6.62 15.53
N GLU A 632 1.50 7.44 16.51
CA GLU A 632 1.74 8.87 16.30
C GLU A 632 2.92 9.10 15.34
N SER A 633 2.89 10.24 14.65
CA SER A 633 3.93 10.65 13.70
C SER A 633 5.08 11.38 14.37
N TRP A 634 6.30 11.14 13.91
CA TRP A 634 7.50 11.82 14.38
C TRP A 634 8.51 12.05 13.24
N HIS A 635 9.49 12.92 13.46
CA HIS A 635 10.50 13.31 12.47
C HIS A 635 11.79 12.50 12.59
N ILE A 636 12.34 12.05 11.46
CA ILE A 636 13.70 11.52 11.40
C ILE A 636 14.69 12.67 11.45
N LYS A 637 15.74 12.54 12.26
CA LYS A 637 16.83 13.52 12.37
C LYS A 637 18.20 12.96 11.99
N ARG A 638 18.33 11.64 11.85
CA ARG A 638 19.55 10.96 11.40
C ARG A 638 19.25 9.61 10.76
N GLY A 639 20.26 9.08 10.10
CA GLY A 639 20.19 7.80 9.41
C GLY A 639 19.73 7.94 7.95
N VAL A 640 19.97 6.89 7.19
CA VAL A 640 19.42 6.70 5.84
C VAL A 640 18.21 5.77 5.90
N ARG A 641 17.27 5.89 4.96
CA ARG A 641 16.01 5.13 4.99
C ARG A 641 16.27 3.64 4.73
N GLN A 642 16.08 2.78 5.72
CA GLN A 642 16.12 1.33 5.48
C GLN A 642 14.98 0.92 4.53
N GLY A 643 15.34 0.42 3.35
CA GLY A 643 14.40 0.13 2.26
C GLY A 643 14.24 1.25 1.21
N GLY A 644 14.92 2.39 1.39
CA GLY A 644 15.02 3.44 0.37
C GLY A 644 15.96 3.04 -0.77
N ILE A 645 15.68 3.51 -1.97
CA ILE A 645 16.44 3.16 -3.19
C ILE A 645 17.81 3.82 -3.19
N LEU A 646 17.90 5.08 -2.73
CA LEU A 646 19.18 5.81 -2.65
C LEU A 646 20.01 5.46 -1.42
N SER A 647 19.39 4.92 -0.37
CA SER A 647 20.04 4.69 0.92
C SER A 647 21.33 3.87 0.84
N PRO A 648 21.43 2.80 0.02
CA PRO A 648 22.70 2.06 -0.13
C PRO A 648 23.83 2.90 -0.73
N LEU A 649 23.55 3.70 -1.76
CA LEU A 649 24.53 4.59 -2.39
C LEU A 649 25.00 5.67 -1.41
N LEU A 650 24.06 6.30 -0.71
CA LEU A 650 24.34 7.32 0.30
C LEU A 650 25.16 6.76 1.46
N PHE A 651 24.85 5.53 1.89
CA PHE A 651 25.61 4.85 2.93
C PHE A 651 27.05 4.56 2.48
N ASN A 652 27.24 4.05 1.25
CA ASN A 652 28.58 3.83 0.68
C ASN A 652 29.39 5.13 0.61
N CYS A 653 28.80 6.24 0.15
CA CYS A 653 29.42 7.57 0.17
C CYS A 653 29.85 7.99 1.58
N TYR A 654 29.02 7.69 2.58
CA TYR A 654 29.30 8.02 3.96
C TYR A 654 30.54 7.28 4.49
N VAL A 655 30.55 5.95 4.37
CA VAL A 655 31.59 5.09 4.95
C VAL A 655 32.88 5.04 4.12
N ASP A 656 32.87 5.49 2.86
CA ASP A 656 34.05 5.43 1.98
C ASP A 656 35.28 6.10 2.61
N GLN A 657 35.10 7.20 3.34
CA GLN A 657 36.22 7.87 4.02
C GLN A 657 36.98 6.95 4.97
N ILE A 658 36.29 6.10 5.73
CA ILE A 658 36.94 5.14 6.64
C ILE A 658 37.80 4.17 5.82
N ILE A 659 37.20 3.61 4.77
CA ILE A 659 37.83 2.60 3.91
C ILE A 659 39.04 3.20 3.21
N THR A 660 38.88 4.39 2.62
CA THR A 660 39.93 5.13 1.92
C THR A 660 41.05 5.54 2.87
N ALA A 661 40.75 6.04 4.07
CA ALA A 661 41.76 6.43 5.05
C ALA A 661 42.59 5.23 5.54
N ILE A 662 41.93 4.11 5.88
CA ILE A 662 42.61 2.89 6.33
C ILE A 662 43.43 2.30 5.18
N SER A 663 42.87 2.26 3.97
CA SER A 663 43.55 1.69 2.81
C SER A 663 44.89 2.31 2.44
N LYS A 664 45.09 3.59 2.77
CA LYS A 664 46.33 4.35 2.51
C LYS A 664 47.43 4.03 3.54
N LYS A 665 47.11 3.35 4.64
CA LYS A 665 48.13 2.95 5.63
C LYS A 665 49.05 1.89 5.05
N LYS A 666 50.36 2.06 5.26
CA LYS A 666 51.40 1.08 4.90
C LYS A 666 51.43 -0.14 5.85
N VAL A 667 50.36 -0.34 6.63
CA VAL A 667 50.22 -1.41 7.62
C VAL A 667 49.08 -2.30 7.18
N GLY A 668 49.32 -3.62 7.17
CA GLY A 668 48.35 -4.66 6.87
C GLY A 668 48.87 -5.73 5.91
N CYS A 669 47.98 -6.61 5.47
CA CYS A 669 48.32 -7.66 4.51
C CYS A 669 48.44 -7.14 3.07
N LYS A 670 49.04 -7.93 2.19
CA LYS A 670 49.11 -7.72 0.73
C LYS A 670 48.61 -8.94 -0.01
N LEU A 671 47.90 -8.75 -1.11
CA LEU A 671 47.53 -9.81 -2.04
C LEU A 671 48.03 -9.40 -3.43
N GLY A 672 49.09 -10.06 -3.90
CA GLY A 672 49.86 -9.60 -5.05
C GLY A 672 50.44 -8.19 -4.82
N LEU A 673 50.13 -7.25 -5.72
CA LEU A 673 50.54 -5.85 -5.62
C LEU A 673 49.59 -4.99 -4.77
N ALA A 674 48.39 -5.51 -4.44
CA ALA A 674 47.37 -4.76 -3.73
C ALA A 674 47.53 -4.87 -2.20
N THR A 675 47.30 -3.78 -1.48
CA THR A 675 47.26 -3.79 -0.01
C THR A 675 45.86 -4.19 0.47
N SER A 676 45.78 -5.27 1.24
CA SER A 676 44.57 -5.88 1.78
C SER A 676 44.55 -5.71 3.31
N ASN A 677 44.43 -4.46 3.76
CA ASN A 677 44.39 -4.11 5.18
C ASN A 677 42.98 -3.84 5.71
N ILE A 678 42.02 -3.62 4.81
CA ILE A 678 40.59 -3.56 5.07
C ILE A 678 39.81 -4.24 3.94
N ILE A 679 38.78 -5.00 4.31
CA ILE A 679 37.75 -5.52 3.41
C ILE A 679 36.42 -5.06 3.99
N ALA A 680 35.55 -4.46 3.17
CA ALA A 680 34.27 -3.93 3.61
C ALA A 680 33.12 -4.52 2.81
N TYR A 681 32.01 -4.81 3.48
CA TYR A 681 30.72 -5.07 2.86
C TYR A 681 29.67 -4.26 3.61
N ALA A 682 29.31 -3.10 3.05
CA ALA A 682 28.48 -2.12 3.74
C ALA A 682 29.07 -1.75 5.11
N ASP A 683 28.38 -2.10 6.19
CA ASP A 683 28.74 -1.85 7.59
C ASP A 683 29.64 -2.93 8.21
N ASP A 684 29.76 -4.10 7.59
CA ASP A 684 30.67 -5.17 8.02
C ASP A 684 32.10 -4.86 7.53
N LEU A 685 33.04 -4.63 8.45
CA LEU A 685 34.45 -4.35 8.13
C LEU A 685 35.36 -5.46 8.66
N VAL A 686 36.39 -5.81 7.89
CA VAL A 686 37.44 -6.75 8.30
C VAL A 686 38.80 -6.08 8.16
N LEU A 687 39.52 -5.91 9.27
CA LEU A 687 40.88 -5.38 9.30
C LEU A 687 41.89 -6.54 9.35
N LEU A 688 42.97 -6.44 8.58
CA LEU A 688 43.93 -7.54 8.39
C LEU A 688 45.38 -7.05 8.52
N SER A 689 46.20 -7.79 9.28
CA SER A 689 47.63 -7.52 9.42
C SER A 689 48.43 -8.80 9.66
N PRO A 690 49.66 -8.92 9.13
CA PRO A 690 50.55 -10.05 9.40
C PRO A 690 51.20 -10.01 10.79
N SER A 691 51.07 -8.91 11.53
CA SER A 691 51.57 -8.77 12.90
C SER A 691 50.48 -8.28 13.86
N ARG A 692 50.62 -8.67 15.14
CA ARG A 692 49.73 -8.27 16.24
C ARG A 692 49.73 -6.75 16.41
N GLU A 693 50.92 -6.15 16.46
CA GLU A 693 51.13 -4.70 16.58
C GLU A 693 50.49 -3.99 15.39
N GLY A 694 50.64 -4.52 14.18
CA GLY A 694 50.03 -3.98 12.98
C GLY A 694 48.50 -3.98 13.04
N LEU A 695 47.87 -5.07 13.54
CA LEU A 695 46.42 -5.09 13.71
C LEU A 695 45.98 -4.09 14.78
N GLN A 696 46.67 -4.02 15.93
CA GLN A 696 46.34 -3.05 16.98
C GLN A 696 46.46 -1.60 16.48
N ASN A 697 47.46 -1.30 15.65
CA ASN A 697 47.61 0.01 15.01
C ASN A 697 46.44 0.32 14.06
N LEU A 698 45.99 -0.68 13.28
CA LEU A 698 44.82 -0.54 12.42
C LEU A 698 43.54 -0.32 13.25
N LEU A 699 43.35 -1.03 14.37
CA LEU A 699 42.20 -0.86 15.26
C LEU A 699 42.16 0.54 15.88
N ASN A 700 43.29 1.02 16.39
CA ASN A 700 43.39 2.37 16.96
C ASN A 700 43.07 3.44 15.92
N PHE A 701 43.59 3.29 14.70
CA PHE A 701 43.32 4.24 13.62
C PHE A 701 41.87 4.15 13.13
N ALA A 702 41.31 2.94 13.00
CA ALA A 702 39.92 2.74 12.63
C ALA A 702 38.97 3.38 13.66
N TYR A 703 39.27 3.27 14.95
CA TYR A 703 38.51 3.95 16.00
C TYR A 703 38.46 5.48 15.76
N THR A 704 39.60 6.10 15.45
CA THR A 704 39.64 7.54 15.15
C THR A 704 38.81 7.90 13.91
N GLU A 705 38.94 7.16 12.81
CA GLU A 705 38.20 7.46 11.56
C GLU A 705 36.70 7.19 11.67
N ILE A 706 36.29 6.11 12.35
CA ILE A 706 34.88 5.80 12.60
C ILE A 706 34.24 6.88 13.49
N SER A 707 34.97 7.35 14.51
CA SER A 707 34.49 8.39 15.42
C SER A 707 34.28 9.73 14.71
N LYS A 708 35.10 10.08 13.71
CA LYS A 708 34.91 11.28 12.88
C LYS A 708 33.57 11.30 12.12
N LEU A 709 33.00 10.12 11.88
CA LEU A 709 31.70 9.96 11.21
C LEU A 709 30.54 9.76 12.20
N ASN A 710 30.73 10.02 13.49
CA ASN A 710 29.70 9.79 14.52
C ASN A 710 29.11 8.36 14.52
N LEU A 711 29.90 7.39 14.05
CA LEU A 711 29.56 5.98 14.08
C LEU A 711 30.21 5.32 15.31
N SER A 712 29.66 4.19 15.73
CA SER A 712 30.19 3.40 16.85
C SER A 712 30.24 1.93 16.50
N VAL A 713 31.05 1.18 17.25
CA VAL A 713 31.23 -0.27 17.08
C VAL A 713 30.44 -1.01 18.14
N ASN A 714 29.88 -2.17 17.78
CA ASN A 714 29.31 -3.12 18.73
C ASN A 714 30.46 -3.99 19.27
N GLU A 715 30.99 -3.64 20.45
CA GLU A 715 32.16 -4.36 20.98
C GLU A 715 31.85 -5.82 21.31
N GLY A 716 30.60 -6.14 21.64
CA GLY A 716 30.17 -7.52 21.96
C GLY A 716 30.06 -8.43 20.73
N LYS A 717 29.89 -7.85 19.53
CA LYS A 717 29.87 -8.59 18.26
C LYS A 717 31.18 -8.51 17.49
N THR A 718 32.04 -7.55 17.85
CA THR A 718 33.34 -7.37 17.24
C THR A 718 34.34 -8.36 17.83
N SER A 719 34.96 -9.15 16.95
CA SER A 719 35.83 -10.24 17.37
C SER A 719 37.10 -10.31 16.52
N CYS A 720 38.20 -10.68 17.14
CA CYS A 720 39.46 -10.94 16.47
C CYS A 720 39.63 -12.45 16.19
N MET A 721 40.39 -12.79 15.17
CA MET A 721 40.78 -14.15 14.83
C MET A 721 42.27 -14.17 14.48
N ILE A 722 42.95 -15.23 14.91
CA ILE A 722 44.38 -15.43 14.66
C ILE A 722 44.50 -16.65 13.75
N PHE A 723 44.95 -16.44 12.52
CA PHE A 723 45.29 -17.51 11.61
C PHE A 723 46.77 -17.84 11.79
N ASN A 724 47.06 -19.01 12.34
CA ASN A 724 48.42 -19.43 12.63
C ASN A 724 49.01 -20.19 11.44
N SER A 725 50.25 -19.85 11.08
CA SER A 725 51.06 -20.71 10.24
C SER A 725 51.67 -21.83 11.08
N ASN A 726 51.85 -23.01 10.49
CA ASN A 726 52.49 -24.14 11.16
C ASN A 726 53.92 -23.84 11.66
N LYS A 727 54.54 -22.75 11.18
CA LYS A 727 55.90 -22.34 11.54
C LYS A 727 55.97 -21.38 12.73
N ASN A 728 54.88 -20.70 13.07
CA ASN A 728 54.84 -19.65 14.10
C ASN A 728 53.53 -19.70 14.91
N ASN A 729 53.36 -20.69 15.77
CA ASN A 729 52.16 -20.74 16.64
C ASN A 729 52.24 -19.68 17.75
N VAL A 730 51.37 -18.67 17.68
CA VAL A 730 51.30 -17.62 18.71
C VAL A 730 49.93 -17.66 19.38
N ASN A 731 49.89 -18.18 20.61
CA ASN A 731 48.69 -18.18 21.45
C ASN A 731 48.71 -17.01 22.44
N GLY A 732 47.54 -16.43 22.72
CA GLY A 732 47.36 -15.44 23.80
C GLY A 732 47.51 -13.97 23.40
N ALA A 733 47.53 -13.63 22.10
CA ALA A 733 47.51 -12.23 21.67
C ALA A 733 46.22 -11.52 22.13
N LYS A 734 46.38 -10.32 22.69
CA LYS A 734 45.26 -9.47 23.15
C LYS A 734 45.13 -8.25 22.25
N PHE A 735 43.89 -7.90 21.94
CA PHE A 735 43.51 -6.75 21.13
C PHE A 735 42.54 -5.88 21.92
N HIS A 736 42.60 -4.58 21.67
CA HIS A 736 41.75 -3.61 22.36
C HIS A 736 41.09 -2.67 21.34
N TRP A 737 39.83 -2.34 21.59
CA TRP A 737 39.09 -1.28 20.92
C TRP A 737 38.84 -0.14 21.90
N ASN A 738 39.51 1.00 21.70
CA ASN A 738 39.44 2.14 22.62
C ASN A 738 39.64 1.76 24.10
N GLY A 739 40.70 0.99 24.37
CA GLY A 739 41.04 0.50 25.72
C GLY A 739 40.23 -0.71 26.22
N LYS A 740 39.11 -1.07 25.56
CA LYS A 740 38.33 -2.27 25.93
C LYS A 740 38.86 -3.51 25.22
N GLY A 741 39.03 -4.62 25.94
CA GLY A 741 39.50 -5.89 25.36
C GLY A 741 38.48 -6.49 24.38
N LEU A 742 38.98 -6.96 23.23
CA LEU A 742 38.19 -7.68 22.23
C LEU A 742 38.35 -9.20 22.40
N SER A 743 37.29 -9.95 22.09
CA SER A 743 37.33 -11.41 22.12
C SER A 743 38.17 -11.96 20.96
N VAL A 744 38.93 -13.03 21.21
CA VAL A 744 39.62 -13.79 20.17
C VAL A 744 38.89 -15.12 19.97
N VAL A 745 38.40 -15.36 18.76
CA VAL A 745 37.58 -16.52 18.41
C VAL A 745 38.28 -17.41 17.40
N LYS A 746 37.95 -18.71 17.42
CA LYS A 746 38.42 -19.69 16.42
C LYS A 746 37.45 -19.85 15.25
N THR A 747 36.19 -19.50 15.44
CA THR A 747 35.14 -19.60 14.42
C THR A 747 34.28 -18.34 14.44
N ILE A 748 33.96 -17.80 13.26
CA ILE A 748 33.02 -16.67 13.12
C ILE A 748 32.13 -16.85 11.89
N LYS A 749 30.91 -16.30 11.95
CA LYS A 749 30.03 -16.18 10.78
C LYS A 749 30.22 -14.81 10.13
N TYR A 750 30.75 -14.78 8.92
CA TYR A 750 31.02 -13.56 8.15
C TYR A 750 30.29 -13.62 6.80
N LEU A 751 29.40 -12.66 6.54
CA LEU A 751 28.63 -12.53 5.29
C LEU A 751 27.90 -13.82 4.83
N GLY A 752 27.49 -14.64 5.79
CA GLY A 752 26.81 -15.91 5.54
C GLY A 752 27.72 -17.13 5.49
N PHE A 753 29.04 -16.96 5.49
CA PHE A 753 30.04 -18.03 5.52
C PHE A 753 30.57 -18.26 6.94
N VAL A 754 30.94 -19.50 7.26
CA VAL A 754 31.71 -19.81 8.47
C VAL A 754 33.20 -19.73 8.13
N ILE A 755 33.91 -18.87 8.86
CA ILE A 755 35.37 -18.73 8.77
C ILE A 755 35.97 -19.32 10.04
N THR A 756 37.00 -20.15 9.87
CA THR A 756 37.74 -20.80 10.96
C THR A 756 39.21 -20.41 10.92
N ASP A 757 39.88 -20.42 12.07
CA ASP A 757 41.30 -20.07 12.25
C ASP A 757 42.27 -20.98 11.48
N ASP A 758 41.83 -22.20 11.14
CA ASP A 758 42.55 -23.17 10.29
C ASP A 758 42.19 -23.08 8.79
N LEU A 759 41.35 -22.12 8.39
CA LEU A 759 40.79 -21.97 7.05
C LEU A 759 40.00 -23.19 6.52
N SER A 760 39.65 -24.15 7.39
CA SER A 760 38.90 -25.34 7.02
C SER A 760 37.47 -25.02 6.60
N ASN A 761 37.10 -25.46 5.40
CA ASN A 761 35.74 -25.31 4.90
C ASN A 761 34.73 -26.30 5.52
N LYS A 762 35.16 -27.25 6.38
CA LYS A 762 34.29 -28.33 6.89
C LYS A 762 33.05 -27.81 7.61
N GLN A 763 33.20 -26.80 8.47
CA GLN A 763 32.07 -26.24 9.22
C GLN A 763 31.12 -25.48 8.31
N ASP A 764 31.65 -24.71 7.34
CA ASP A 764 30.82 -23.98 6.38
C ASP A 764 30.08 -24.92 5.43
N MET A 765 30.73 -25.98 4.95
CA MET A 765 30.11 -27.04 4.16
C MET A 765 29.00 -27.74 4.95
N THR A 766 29.22 -28.01 6.25
CA THR A 766 28.20 -28.61 7.11
C THR A 766 27.00 -27.66 7.29
N ARG A 767 27.25 -26.36 7.52
CA ARG A 767 26.21 -25.34 7.58
C ARG A 767 25.42 -25.28 6.28
N ALA A 768 26.10 -25.17 5.14
CA ALA A 768 25.46 -25.12 3.82
C ALA A 768 24.64 -26.38 3.54
N ARG A 769 25.17 -27.56 3.88
CA ARG A 769 24.46 -28.84 3.80
C ARG A 769 23.22 -28.87 4.69
N ASN A 770 23.30 -28.38 5.92
CA ASN A 770 22.15 -28.33 6.83
C ASN A 770 21.09 -27.31 6.34
N CYS A 771 21.51 -26.15 5.83
CA CYS A 771 20.60 -25.19 5.19
C CYS A 771 19.91 -25.81 3.97
N PHE A 772 20.65 -26.57 3.16
CA PHE A 772 20.11 -27.33 2.04
C PHE A 772 19.11 -28.38 2.53
N TYR A 773 19.46 -29.25 3.49
CA TYR A 773 18.54 -30.25 4.01
C TYR A 773 17.29 -29.64 4.64
N ASN A 774 17.40 -28.54 5.38
CA ASN A 774 16.24 -27.87 5.94
C ASN A 774 15.32 -27.32 4.85
N SER A 775 15.90 -26.72 3.80
CA SER A 775 15.13 -26.20 2.66
C SER A 775 14.51 -27.33 1.85
N PHE A 776 15.28 -28.40 1.60
CA PHE A 776 14.88 -29.59 0.86
C PHE A 776 13.81 -30.38 1.60
N ASN A 777 13.97 -30.66 2.89
CA ASN A 777 12.97 -31.32 3.72
C ASN A 777 11.72 -30.46 3.88
N GLY A 778 11.87 -29.13 3.91
CA GLY A 778 10.73 -28.22 3.86
C GLY A 778 9.96 -28.36 2.54
N ILE A 779 10.65 -28.45 1.41
CA ILE A 779 10.03 -28.74 0.11
C ILE A 779 9.39 -30.13 0.14
N LEU A 780 10.15 -31.18 0.47
CA LEU A 780 9.68 -32.56 0.48
C LEU A 780 8.49 -32.77 1.41
N ARG A 781 8.46 -32.15 2.59
CA ARG A 781 7.29 -32.20 3.49
C ARG A 781 6.06 -31.50 2.90
N SER A 782 6.25 -30.34 2.28
CA SER A 782 5.15 -29.57 1.70
C SER A 782 4.65 -30.14 0.37
N PHE A 783 5.43 -31.03 -0.27
CA PHE A 783 5.27 -31.42 -1.67
C PHE A 783 5.56 -32.91 -1.92
N SER A 784 5.51 -33.77 -0.89
CA SER A 784 5.84 -35.21 -0.98
C SER A 784 4.92 -35.98 -1.92
N SER A 785 3.72 -35.45 -2.11
CA SER A 785 2.64 -36.02 -2.92
C SER A 785 2.64 -35.48 -4.37
N LEU A 786 3.62 -34.67 -4.77
CA LEU A 786 3.78 -34.21 -6.15
C LEU A 786 4.50 -35.22 -7.02
N ASP A 787 4.17 -35.17 -8.31
CA ASP A 787 4.85 -35.94 -9.35
C ASP A 787 6.37 -35.61 -9.40
N PRO A 788 7.23 -36.61 -9.68
CA PRO A 788 8.68 -36.41 -9.75
C PRO A 788 9.14 -35.28 -10.67
N GLU A 789 8.44 -35.02 -11.78
CA GLU A 789 8.79 -33.96 -12.72
C GLU A 789 8.57 -32.56 -12.12
N ALA A 790 7.43 -32.32 -11.47
CA ALA A 790 7.19 -31.06 -10.75
C ALA A 790 8.10 -30.90 -9.54
N PHE A 791 8.39 -31.99 -8.84
CA PHE A 791 9.34 -31.97 -7.74
C PHE A 791 10.74 -31.58 -8.22
N PHE A 792 11.17 -32.08 -9.39
CA PHE A 792 12.45 -31.71 -9.97
C PHE A 792 12.52 -30.24 -10.39
N VAL A 793 11.43 -29.69 -10.93
CA VAL A 793 11.34 -28.25 -11.24
C VAL A 793 11.36 -27.40 -9.97
N LEU A 794 10.64 -27.81 -8.92
CA LEU A 794 10.70 -27.18 -7.59
C LEU A 794 12.09 -27.20 -6.98
N PHE A 795 12.83 -28.27 -7.21
CA PHE A 795 14.17 -28.46 -6.66
C PHE A 795 15.22 -27.60 -7.38
N ARG A 796 15.06 -27.40 -8.70
CA ARG A 796 15.99 -26.62 -9.53
C ARG A 796 15.92 -25.11 -9.32
N ALA A 797 14.79 -24.60 -8.83
CA ALA A 797 14.49 -23.19 -8.71
C ALA A 797 14.46 -22.74 -7.26
#